data_AF-A0A8A4TPH3-F1
#
_entry.id   AF-A0A8A4TPH3-F1
#
_cell.length_a   1.000
_cell.length_b   1.000
_cell.length_c   1.000
_cell.angle_alpha   90.00
_cell.angle_beta   90.00
_cell.angle_gamma   90.00
#
_symmetry.space_group_name_H-M   'P 1'
#
loop_
_entity.id
_entity.type
_entity.pdbx_description
1 polymer ?
#
loop_
_entity_poly.entity_id
_entity_poly.type
_entity_poly.pdbx_seq_one_letter_code
_entity_poly.pdbx_strand_id
1 'polypeptide(L)'
;MLQRFFVLWFIGCGWAVHAGDTASPERGSDSFSFVVFGDLNGGGCDRNDRVTRLVAEMAAEPDVAFFVGTGDFIDGYASGDGSNICFGVDPVSRNVGEACPGDTPDGNVSAMLGPIKDRTPQSGLVASFYPVIGNHDDNWGSGWYPDPCQGGICDLLAPNDPEDFLNHDHGDICTMDQGQSAHSSHFYYSFGYRNSLFIVLRQNNDYFGMLSCNGHPGYPDCGSYCSDESLRDDPQRNGYCYAVQQFDWLRAELQQAQGVYEHIFVFAHAPLLNSGTGHGPTSGAVHIRGLLEEYGVKFFFNGHNHAYERTYPVNGQDVDRNGVTYVTVGTAGGLSDGVNGDWFTAATYQNWTHYGDSGYHDKMTTYLKMTVTDDAIQGDVYSLGMDQVVDSFAWTSSFQEMAARWRESLPHGSAEDTNGNGVLDVADLVALINGDVVPGDDGPTLAGCPVLPADNWWNTPIDETPLHPNSAAYIAHVGPDTYLHPDFGTVWQGIGIGIPYNVVPNDQPQQFVTFRWPEESDPGPYPIPDEPIIEGGSDHHMLIMRQDACLLYEMFDVAQNQDGTWTAGSGAIWDMSQNQVRPQGWTSADAAGLPILPGLVRYDEVHELGEINHALRVTFSQIQRGYILPATHSDGQAGNDPNAPPMGLRLRLRADFDISGFDEPIQVILRALKKYGLFVADTGANLFLSGVHDMRWDDDQLRQLRQVKMSDFEAVYTGDVIPY
;
A
#
# COMPACT_ATOMS: atom_id res chain seq x y z
N MET A 1 -42.37 18.56 33.79
CA MET A 1 -41.55 18.96 34.96
C MET A 1 -40.15 18.42 34.70
N LEU A 2 -39.18 19.33 34.46
CA LEU A 2 -37.97 19.52 35.29
C LEU A 2 -36.93 18.38 35.11
N GLN A 3 -35.89 18.50 34.27
CA GLN A 3 -34.70 19.38 34.26
C GLN A 3 -33.50 18.91 35.12
N ARG A 4 -32.35 18.77 34.43
CA ARG A 4 -30.95 18.90 34.92
C ARG A 4 -30.48 17.77 35.88
N PHE A 5 -29.24 17.27 35.82
CA PHE A 5 -27.97 18.01 35.69
C PHE A 5 -26.97 17.45 34.66
N PHE A 6 -26.29 18.37 33.97
CA PHE A 6 -24.93 18.21 33.43
C PHE A 6 -23.93 18.70 34.48
N VAL A 7 -22.73 18.10 34.55
CA VAL A 7 -21.52 18.75 35.09
C VAL A 7 -20.32 18.37 34.20
N LEU A 8 -19.71 19.38 33.58
CA LEU A 8 -18.43 19.26 32.86
C LEU A 8 -17.28 19.19 33.88
N TRP A 9 -16.17 18.56 33.47
CA TRP A 9 -14.84 19.07 33.83
C TRP A 9 -14.05 19.30 32.54
N PHE A 10 -13.78 20.58 32.25
CA PHE A 10 -12.89 21.03 31.18
C PHE A 10 -11.71 21.76 31.83
N ILE A 11 -10.50 21.35 31.47
CA ILE A 11 -9.28 22.16 31.49
C ILE A 11 -8.60 21.79 30.16
N GLY A 12 -8.14 22.71 29.30
CA GLY A 12 -8.13 24.16 29.47
C GLY A 12 -7.12 24.83 28.54
N CYS A 13 -7.08 24.46 27.26
CA CYS A 13 -6.38 25.20 26.20
C CYS A 13 -7.37 25.46 25.07
N GLY A 14 -7.46 26.72 24.62
CA GLY A 14 -8.48 27.15 23.68
C GLY A 14 -8.05 26.93 22.24
N TRP A 15 -8.76 26.06 21.53
CA TRP A 15 -8.76 26.03 20.07
C TRP A 15 -9.89 26.92 19.57
N ALA A 16 -9.54 27.95 18.79
CA ALA A 16 -10.52 28.80 18.14
C ALA A 16 -11.12 28.02 16.96
N VAL A 17 -12.39 27.64 17.06
CA VAL A 17 -13.11 27.01 15.95
C VAL A 17 -13.38 28.06 14.88
N HIS A 18 -12.57 28.07 13.82
CA HIS A 18 -12.93 28.68 12.55
C HIS A 18 -13.44 27.58 11.62
N ALA A 19 -14.76 27.42 11.60
CA ALA A 19 -15.41 26.81 10.46
C ALA A 19 -15.37 27.84 9.32
N GLY A 20 -14.39 27.72 8.43
CA GLY A 20 -14.45 28.40 7.14
C GLY A 20 -15.62 27.81 6.35
N ASP A 21 -16.50 28.67 5.84
CA ASP A 21 -17.62 28.27 4.98
C ASP A 21 -17.09 27.80 3.60
N THR A 22 -16.51 26.60 3.54
CA THR A 22 -16.36 25.89 2.26
C THR A 22 -17.69 25.21 1.95
N ALA A 23 -18.29 25.60 0.82
CA ALA A 23 -19.51 24.95 0.34
C ALA A 23 -19.22 23.45 0.13
N SER A 24 -20.11 22.59 0.63
CA SER A 24 -19.99 21.14 0.39
C SER A 24 -19.89 20.89 -1.12
N PRO A 25 -18.87 20.14 -1.61
CA PRO A 25 -18.65 19.99 -3.04
C PRO A 25 -19.89 19.39 -3.71
N GLU A 26 -20.31 20.00 -4.83
CA GLU A 26 -21.47 19.54 -5.60
C GLU A 26 -21.14 18.18 -6.20
N ARG A 27 -21.78 17.11 -5.70
CA ARG A 27 -21.51 15.73 -6.15
C ARG A 27 -22.02 15.47 -7.57
N GLY A 28 -21.21 15.82 -8.56
CA GLY A 28 -21.38 15.50 -9.98
C GLY A 28 -20.02 15.37 -10.67
N SER A 29 -19.94 14.57 -11.73
CA SER A 29 -18.68 14.04 -12.31
C SER A 29 -17.57 15.09 -12.49
N ASP A 30 -16.45 14.90 -11.79
CA ASP A 30 -15.57 16.03 -11.43
C ASP A 30 -14.13 15.91 -11.97
N SER A 31 -13.91 15.26 -13.13
CA SER A 31 -12.55 14.99 -13.65
C SER A 31 -11.69 16.22 -13.98
N PHE A 32 -10.42 16.20 -13.54
CA PHE A 32 -9.43 17.26 -13.73
C PHE A 32 -8.00 16.69 -13.87
N SER A 33 -7.07 17.49 -14.37
CA SER A 33 -5.63 17.14 -14.36
C SER A 33 -4.80 18.17 -13.58
N PHE A 34 -3.65 17.76 -13.07
CA PHE A 34 -2.60 18.63 -12.53
C PHE A 34 -1.21 18.15 -12.97
N VAL A 35 -0.19 18.99 -12.88
CA VAL A 35 1.18 18.66 -13.29
C VAL A 35 2.14 18.79 -12.11
N VAL A 36 3.12 17.89 -12.00
CA VAL A 36 4.14 17.83 -10.95
C VAL A 36 5.54 17.85 -11.58
N PHE A 37 6.43 18.67 -11.03
CA PHE A 37 7.84 18.80 -11.44
C PHE A 37 8.67 19.38 -10.29
N GLY A 38 10.00 19.26 -10.29
CA GLY A 38 10.83 19.98 -9.32
C GLY A 38 12.33 19.88 -9.55
N ASP A 39 13.08 20.55 -8.67
CA ASP A 39 14.55 20.56 -8.62
C ASP A 39 15.16 21.14 -9.88
N LEU A 40 14.95 22.44 -10.09
CA LEU A 40 15.37 23.13 -11.32
C LEU A 40 16.91 23.24 -11.48
N ASN A 41 17.72 22.88 -10.47
CA ASN A 41 19.20 22.90 -10.26
C ASN A 41 20.21 23.31 -11.40
N GLY A 42 21.29 24.01 -11.03
CA GLY A 42 22.48 24.58 -11.75
C GLY A 42 22.73 24.34 -13.26
N GLY A 43 23.09 25.34 -14.09
CA GLY A 43 23.23 26.80 -13.94
C GLY A 43 23.81 27.46 -15.22
N GLY A 44 23.20 28.53 -15.76
CA GLY A 44 23.66 29.24 -16.99
C GLY A 44 22.69 29.18 -18.19
N CYS A 45 23.09 29.74 -19.34
CA CYS A 45 22.18 29.97 -20.48
C CYS A 45 21.52 28.71 -21.05
N ASP A 46 22.26 27.61 -21.18
CA ASP A 46 21.71 26.32 -21.68
C ASP A 46 20.65 25.74 -20.72
N ARG A 47 20.65 26.13 -19.43
CA ARG A 47 19.60 25.79 -18.46
C ARG A 47 18.40 26.72 -18.57
N ASN A 48 18.61 28.01 -18.84
CA ASN A 48 17.52 28.96 -19.07
C ASN A 48 16.66 28.53 -20.29
N ASP A 49 17.30 28.08 -21.37
CA ASP A 49 16.61 27.45 -22.52
C ASP A 49 15.80 26.23 -22.07
N ARG A 50 16.46 25.28 -21.39
CA ARG A 50 15.86 24.01 -20.94
C ARG A 50 14.63 24.22 -20.05
N VAL A 51 14.73 25.08 -19.04
CA VAL A 51 13.62 25.39 -18.12
C VAL A 51 12.50 26.15 -18.85
N THR A 52 12.83 27.10 -19.73
CA THR A 52 11.81 27.80 -20.52
C THR A 52 11.06 26.85 -21.45
N ARG A 53 11.75 25.90 -22.09
CA ARG A 53 11.14 24.85 -22.93
C ARG A 53 10.27 23.90 -22.10
N LEU A 54 10.74 23.46 -20.94
CA LEU A 54 9.96 22.62 -20.02
C LEU A 54 8.67 23.31 -19.58
N VAL A 55 8.75 24.57 -19.16
CA VAL A 55 7.58 25.34 -18.76
C VAL A 55 6.65 25.59 -19.96
N ALA A 56 7.18 25.80 -21.16
CA ALA A 56 6.36 25.92 -22.37
C ALA A 56 5.63 24.63 -22.75
N GLU A 57 6.28 23.46 -22.62
CA GLU A 57 5.64 22.14 -22.80
C GLU A 57 4.55 21.92 -21.73
N MET A 58 4.86 22.10 -20.44
CA MET A 58 3.89 21.98 -19.35
C MET A 58 2.72 22.98 -19.48
N ALA A 59 2.95 24.20 -19.95
CA ALA A 59 1.90 25.20 -20.18
C ALA A 59 1.02 24.89 -21.41
N ALA A 60 1.52 24.09 -22.36
CA ALA A 60 0.79 23.64 -23.53
C ALA A 60 -0.08 22.41 -23.28
N GLU A 61 0.12 21.70 -22.15
CA GLU A 61 -0.64 20.51 -21.80
C GLU A 61 -2.15 20.80 -21.66
N PRO A 62 -3.03 20.05 -22.36
CA PRO A 62 -4.47 20.27 -22.30
C PRO A 62 -5.04 19.92 -20.92
N ASP A 63 -6.09 20.64 -20.54
CA ASP A 63 -6.97 20.36 -19.39
C ASP A 63 -6.32 20.32 -17.99
N VAL A 64 -5.07 20.77 -17.87
CA VAL A 64 -4.40 21.00 -16.59
C VAL A 64 -5.11 22.13 -15.82
N ALA A 65 -5.47 21.87 -14.56
CA ALA A 65 -6.09 22.82 -13.64
C ALA A 65 -5.06 23.67 -12.88
N PHE A 66 -4.00 23.03 -12.39
CA PHE A 66 -2.89 23.67 -11.68
C PHE A 66 -1.60 22.85 -11.79
N PHE A 67 -0.50 23.44 -11.35
CA PHE A 67 0.85 22.90 -11.33
C PHE A 67 1.34 22.86 -9.88
N VAL A 68 2.01 21.78 -9.48
CA VAL A 68 2.68 21.64 -8.19
C VAL A 68 4.17 21.48 -8.42
N GLY A 69 4.98 22.34 -7.80
CA GLY A 69 6.43 22.23 -7.89
C GLY A 69 7.03 21.63 -6.61
N THR A 70 7.82 20.55 -6.68
CA THR A 70 8.36 19.83 -5.50
C THR A 70 9.58 20.48 -4.83
N GLY A 71 9.82 21.77 -5.08
CA GLY A 71 10.90 22.56 -4.47
C GLY A 71 12.17 22.66 -5.31
N ASP A 72 13.17 23.34 -4.74
CA ASP A 72 14.47 23.69 -5.31
C ASP A 72 14.35 24.45 -6.65
N PHE A 73 13.63 25.57 -6.61
CA PHE A 73 13.50 26.50 -7.74
C PHE A 73 14.63 27.53 -7.78
N ILE A 74 15.04 28.02 -6.61
CA ILE A 74 16.02 29.11 -6.47
C ILE A 74 17.36 28.49 -6.14
N ASP A 75 18.24 28.43 -7.13
CA ASP A 75 19.59 27.91 -6.96
C ASP A 75 20.65 29.00 -7.18
N GLY A 76 21.63 29.05 -6.28
CA GLY A 76 22.61 30.13 -6.19
C GLY A 76 23.88 29.71 -5.47
N TYR A 77 25.02 29.86 -6.15
CA TYR A 77 26.34 29.54 -5.60
C TYR A 77 27.23 30.79 -5.61
N ALA A 78 27.78 31.12 -4.44
CA ALA A 78 28.94 32.00 -4.33
C ALA A 78 30.22 31.17 -4.48
N SER A 79 30.93 31.30 -5.61
CA SER A 79 32.19 30.58 -5.81
C SER A 79 33.33 31.22 -5.01
N GLY A 80 34.34 30.42 -4.67
CA GLY A 80 35.51 30.87 -3.89
C GLY A 80 36.42 31.91 -4.59
N ASP A 81 36.14 32.25 -5.85
CA ASP A 81 36.80 33.33 -6.60
C ASP A 81 36.02 34.66 -6.63
N GLY A 82 34.81 34.69 -6.06
CA GLY A 82 33.96 35.88 -5.96
C GLY A 82 33.05 36.12 -7.16
N SER A 83 32.85 35.13 -8.03
CA SER A 83 31.73 35.13 -8.96
C SER A 83 30.46 34.53 -8.33
N ASN A 84 29.30 35.10 -8.65
CA ASN A 84 28.00 34.62 -8.14
C ASN A 84 27.25 34.03 -9.33
N ILE A 85 26.90 32.74 -9.27
CA ILE A 85 26.00 32.12 -10.24
C ILE A 85 24.58 32.33 -9.73
N CYS A 86 23.83 33.21 -10.40
CA CYS A 86 22.47 33.57 -10.05
C CYS A 86 21.48 32.96 -11.04
N PHE A 87 20.70 31.97 -10.62
CA PHE A 87 19.59 31.46 -11.45
C PHE A 87 18.31 32.30 -11.31
N GLY A 88 18.10 32.92 -10.14
CA GLY A 88 16.91 33.73 -9.87
C GLY A 88 16.92 35.17 -10.41
N VAL A 89 18.03 35.67 -10.95
CA VAL A 89 18.20 37.10 -11.28
C VAL A 89 18.92 37.34 -12.61
N ASP A 90 18.30 38.14 -13.49
CA ASP A 90 18.80 38.45 -14.83
C ASP A 90 20.22 39.06 -14.72
N PRO A 91 21.24 38.43 -15.35
CA PRO A 91 22.64 38.83 -15.20
C PRO A 91 22.92 40.27 -15.67
N VAL A 92 22.14 40.76 -16.64
CA VAL A 92 22.18 42.13 -17.14
C VAL A 92 21.50 43.08 -16.16
N SER A 93 20.32 42.72 -15.64
CA SER A 93 19.52 43.58 -14.75
C SER A 93 20.24 44.03 -13.48
N ARG A 94 21.11 43.19 -12.91
CA ARG A 94 21.87 43.47 -11.67
C ARG A 94 23.38 43.62 -11.87
N ASN A 95 23.88 43.69 -13.10
CA ASN A 95 25.32 43.77 -13.44
C ASN A 95 26.16 42.61 -12.87
N VAL A 96 25.62 41.38 -12.84
CA VAL A 96 26.30 40.19 -12.28
C VAL A 96 26.88 39.26 -13.36
N GLY A 97 26.59 39.48 -14.64
CA GLY A 97 27.15 38.69 -15.75
C GLY A 97 26.95 39.31 -17.13
N GLU A 98 27.33 38.56 -18.17
CA GLU A 98 26.96 38.85 -19.57
C GLU A 98 25.62 38.20 -19.91
N ALA A 99 24.92 38.76 -20.91
CA ALA A 99 23.62 38.26 -21.38
C ALA A 99 23.76 36.93 -22.15
N CYS A 100 22.70 36.14 -22.17
CA CYS A 100 22.67 34.92 -22.95
C CYS A 100 22.70 35.16 -24.48
N PRO A 101 23.41 34.31 -25.25
CA PRO A 101 23.59 34.52 -26.68
C PRO A 101 22.36 34.10 -27.50
N GLY A 102 21.93 34.95 -28.43
CA GLY A 102 20.84 34.65 -29.37
C GLY A 102 19.46 34.95 -28.78
N ASP A 103 18.52 34.03 -28.97
CA ASP A 103 17.15 34.12 -28.43
C ASP A 103 17.00 33.38 -27.07
N THR A 104 18.11 32.84 -26.52
CA THR A 104 18.13 32.15 -25.23
C THR A 104 17.80 33.12 -24.09
N PRO A 105 16.80 32.83 -23.23
CA PRO A 105 16.37 33.76 -22.18
C PRO A 105 17.45 34.06 -21.13
N ASP A 106 17.48 35.31 -20.66
CA ASP A 106 18.22 35.71 -19.46
C ASP A 106 17.48 35.28 -18.17
N GLY A 107 18.22 35.08 -17.08
CA GLY A 107 17.78 34.25 -15.95
C GLY A 107 16.94 34.95 -14.87
N ASN A 108 15.60 34.99 -14.98
CA ASN A 108 14.75 35.16 -13.79
C ASN A 108 13.72 34.02 -13.75
N VAL A 109 13.88 33.10 -12.79
CA VAL A 109 13.02 31.91 -12.64
C VAL A 109 11.53 32.28 -12.46
N SER A 110 11.20 33.41 -11.83
CA SER A 110 9.82 33.91 -11.72
C SER A 110 9.20 34.25 -13.08
N ALA A 111 9.99 34.87 -13.96
CA ALA A 111 9.55 35.17 -15.33
C ALA A 111 9.47 33.90 -16.21
N MET A 112 10.38 32.93 -16.00
CA MET A 112 10.34 31.64 -16.70
C MET A 112 9.12 30.80 -16.33
N LEU A 113 8.73 30.79 -15.04
CA LEU A 113 7.52 30.11 -14.56
C LEU A 113 6.23 30.87 -14.92
N GLY A 114 6.30 32.11 -15.40
CA GLY A 114 5.14 32.95 -15.76
C GLY A 114 4.04 32.25 -16.57
N PRO A 115 4.34 31.44 -17.62
CA PRO A 115 3.31 30.73 -18.39
C PRO A 115 2.43 29.75 -17.58
N ILE A 116 2.93 29.24 -16.44
CA ILE A 116 2.17 28.38 -15.53
C ILE A 116 1.74 29.10 -14.24
N LYS A 117 2.55 30.02 -13.72
CA LYS A 117 2.33 30.76 -12.47
C LYS A 117 1.32 31.90 -12.61
N ASP A 118 1.37 32.64 -13.72
CA ASP A 118 0.51 33.81 -13.95
C ASP A 118 -0.76 33.45 -14.74
N ARG A 119 -1.00 32.15 -14.94
CA ARG A 119 -2.22 31.63 -15.56
C ARG A 119 -3.41 31.92 -14.65
N THR A 120 -4.53 32.37 -15.23
CA THR A 120 -5.77 32.57 -14.46
C THR A 120 -6.19 31.25 -13.78
N PRO A 121 -6.33 31.21 -12.44
CA PRO A 121 -6.77 30.00 -11.73
C PRO A 121 -8.12 29.50 -12.23
N GLN A 122 -8.32 28.18 -12.22
CA GLN A 122 -9.65 27.62 -12.50
C GLN A 122 -10.62 27.92 -11.35
N SER A 123 -11.93 27.89 -11.64
CA SER A 123 -12.96 28.11 -10.62
C SER A 123 -12.81 27.11 -9.47
N GLY A 124 -12.70 27.61 -8.24
CA GLY A 124 -12.44 26.81 -7.04
C GLY A 124 -10.97 26.74 -6.62
N LEU A 125 -10.04 27.32 -7.40
CA LEU A 125 -8.63 27.47 -7.04
C LEU A 125 -8.28 28.94 -6.80
N VAL A 126 -7.34 29.16 -5.88
CA VAL A 126 -6.77 30.48 -5.55
C VAL A 126 -5.56 30.82 -6.43
N ALA A 127 -4.81 29.81 -6.86
CA ALA A 127 -3.63 29.93 -7.70
C ALA A 127 -3.61 28.86 -8.81
N SER A 128 -2.77 29.05 -9.82
CA SER A 128 -2.47 28.03 -10.82
C SER A 128 -1.17 27.26 -10.55
N PHE A 129 -0.31 27.75 -9.66
CA PHE A 129 0.97 27.13 -9.31
C PHE A 129 1.13 27.08 -7.79
N TYR A 130 1.45 25.91 -7.26
CA TYR A 130 1.55 25.59 -5.83
C TYR A 130 2.97 25.10 -5.50
N PRO A 131 3.76 25.84 -4.71
CA PRO A 131 5.12 25.45 -4.37
C PRO A 131 5.15 24.51 -3.14
N VAL A 132 5.99 23.48 -3.22
CA VAL A 132 6.71 22.94 -2.07
C VAL A 132 8.01 23.74 -1.92
N ILE A 133 8.53 23.89 -0.70
CA ILE A 133 9.82 24.55 -0.45
C ILE A 133 10.91 23.48 -0.37
N GLY A 134 12.02 23.64 -1.09
CA GLY A 134 13.20 22.76 -1.00
C GLY A 134 14.29 23.24 -0.04
N ASN A 135 15.47 22.59 -0.04
CA ASN A 135 16.63 23.05 0.76
C ASN A 135 17.32 24.28 0.18
N HIS A 136 17.20 24.54 -1.12
CA HIS A 136 17.74 25.74 -1.75
C HIS A 136 16.77 26.95 -1.62
N ASP A 137 15.47 26.71 -1.43
CA ASP A 137 14.45 27.77 -1.36
C ASP A 137 14.32 28.46 0.03
N ASP A 138 14.85 27.85 1.11
CA ASP A 138 14.59 28.29 2.48
C ASP A 138 15.37 29.58 2.86
N ASN A 139 14.63 30.63 3.23
CA ASN A 139 15.10 31.87 3.87
C ASN A 139 16.35 32.55 3.22
N TRP A 140 16.23 33.06 1.99
CA TRP A 140 17.34 33.74 1.27
C TRP A 140 18.63 32.92 1.31
N GLY A 141 18.48 31.59 1.25
CA GLY A 141 19.55 30.64 1.51
C GLY A 141 19.71 30.25 2.97
N SER A 142 19.64 28.94 3.22
CA SER A 142 20.23 28.35 4.43
C SER A 142 21.71 28.72 4.55
N GLY A 143 22.32 28.53 5.73
CA GLY A 143 23.77 28.77 5.92
C GLY A 143 24.70 27.92 5.02
N TRP A 144 24.14 26.98 4.25
CA TRP A 144 24.82 26.19 3.23
C TRP A 144 24.75 26.81 1.82
N TYR A 145 23.72 27.60 1.53
CA TYR A 145 23.40 28.15 0.19
C TYR A 145 22.90 29.61 0.25
N PRO A 146 23.66 30.56 0.83
CA PRO A 146 23.21 31.96 0.97
C PRO A 146 22.88 32.56 -0.40
N ASP A 147 21.65 33.08 -0.59
CA ASP A 147 21.20 33.72 -1.83
C ASP A 147 22.13 34.90 -2.16
N PRO A 148 23.00 34.76 -3.19
CA PRO A 148 23.96 35.79 -3.53
C PRO A 148 23.31 36.91 -4.37
N CYS A 149 22.04 36.76 -4.72
CA CYS A 149 21.35 37.49 -5.77
C CYS A 149 20.27 38.45 -5.22
N GLN A 150 19.80 38.21 -3.98
CA GLN A 150 18.70 38.95 -3.34
C GLN A 150 17.43 38.89 -4.21
N GLY A 151 16.99 37.66 -4.48
CA GLY A 151 15.70 37.32 -5.08
C GLY A 151 15.21 35.98 -4.51
N GLY A 152 14.50 36.02 -3.38
CA GLY A 152 14.11 34.84 -2.60
C GLY A 152 12.79 34.20 -3.04
N ILE A 153 12.34 33.16 -2.35
CA ILE A 153 11.11 32.42 -2.71
C ILE A 153 9.86 33.33 -2.78
N CYS A 154 9.85 34.41 -2.02
CA CYS A 154 8.78 35.42 -2.06
C CYS A 154 8.75 36.23 -3.37
N ASP A 155 9.91 36.52 -3.95
CA ASP A 155 10.01 37.16 -5.27
C ASP A 155 9.60 36.19 -6.40
N LEU A 156 9.67 34.88 -6.16
CA LEU A 156 9.11 33.86 -7.06
C LEU A 156 7.58 33.87 -7.04
N LEU A 157 6.95 33.94 -5.87
CA LEU A 157 5.50 33.77 -5.72
C LEU A 157 4.69 35.02 -6.08
N ALA A 158 5.30 36.21 -5.99
CA ALA A 158 4.68 37.48 -6.37
C ALA A 158 3.93 37.40 -7.73
N PRO A 159 2.71 37.94 -7.85
CA PRO A 159 2.02 38.80 -6.87
C PRO A 159 1.28 38.05 -5.75
N ASN A 160 1.25 36.71 -5.77
CA ASN A 160 0.61 35.91 -4.74
C ASN A 160 1.51 35.84 -3.50
N ASP A 161 0.92 35.95 -2.32
CA ASP A 161 1.60 35.74 -1.05
C ASP A 161 1.46 34.25 -0.64
N PRO A 162 2.46 33.64 0.03
CA PRO A 162 2.26 32.50 0.92
C PRO A 162 0.90 32.43 1.63
N GLU A 163 0.39 33.54 2.18
CA GLU A 163 -0.93 33.60 2.83
C GLU A 163 -2.10 33.26 1.88
N ASP A 164 -2.00 33.54 0.57
CA ASP A 164 -3.04 33.22 -0.42
C ASP A 164 -3.23 31.70 -0.64
N PHE A 165 -2.27 30.88 -0.25
CA PHE A 165 -2.32 29.41 -0.36
C PHE A 165 -2.83 28.72 0.91
N LEU A 166 -2.99 29.46 2.02
CA LEU A 166 -3.29 28.89 3.33
C LEU A 166 -4.80 28.77 3.60
N ASN A 167 -5.24 27.56 3.97
CA ASN A 167 -6.53 27.38 4.67
C ASN A 167 -6.46 27.74 6.18
N HIS A 168 -5.28 28.05 6.73
CA HIS A 168 -5.03 28.25 8.16
C HIS A 168 -3.99 29.36 8.45
N ASP A 169 -4.25 30.22 9.45
CA ASP A 169 -3.38 31.35 9.86
C ASP A 169 -2.00 30.89 10.41
N HIS A 170 -1.05 30.56 9.52
CA HIS A 170 0.23 29.93 9.87
C HIS A 170 1.43 30.50 9.09
N GLY A 171 1.96 31.64 9.57
CA GLY A 171 3.36 32.04 9.36
C GLY A 171 3.74 32.72 8.05
N ASP A 172 4.27 33.95 8.16
CA ASP A 172 4.88 34.70 7.07
C ASP A 172 6.31 34.17 6.76
N ILE A 173 6.47 33.43 5.66
CA ILE A 173 7.78 33.00 5.12
C ILE A 173 8.54 34.14 4.42
N CYS A 174 7.89 35.29 4.20
CA CYS A 174 8.43 36.48 3.58
C CYS A 174 8.84 37.59 4.56
N THR A 175 8.76 37.32 5.88
CA THR A 175 9.19 38.27 6.90
C THR A 175 10.68 38.59 6.80
N MET A 176 10.99 39.88 6.74
CA MET A 176 12.37 40.39 6.64
C MET A 176 13.03 40.59 8.02
N ASP A 177 12.36 40.26 9.12
CA ASP A 177 12.83 40.55 10.47
C ASP A 177 13.69 39.41 11.05
N GLN A 178 14.98 39.41 10.69
CA GLN A 178 16.01 38.52 11.25
C GLN A 178 16.19 38.65 12.78
N GLY A 179 15.58 39.66 13.42
CA GLY A 179 15.56 39.85 14.87
C GLY A 179 14.38 39.16 15.56
N GLN A 180 13.37 38.70 14.81
CA GLN A 180 12.35 37.81 15.33
C GLN A 180 12.96 36.43 15.46
N SER A 181 13.27 36.08 16.70
CA SER A 181 13.37 34.71 17.16
C SER A 181 11.98 34.05 17.10
N ALA A 182 11.54 33.82 15.88
CA ALA A 182 10.43 32.98 15.47
C ALA A 182 10.86 32.56 14.07
N HIS A 183 11.44 31.37 13.98
CA HIS A 183 11.60 30.67 12.70
C HIS A 183 10.28 30.84 11.96
N SER A 184 10.31 31.29 10.70
CA SER A 184 9.09 31.53 9.90
C SER A 184 8.31 30.22 9.84
N SER A 185 7.32 30.12 10.71
CA SER A 185 6.90 28.83 11.22
C SER A 185 5.69 28.41 10.43
N HIS A 186 5.78 27.21 9.87
CA HIS A 186 4.66 26.46 9.32
C HIS A 186 4.20 26.85 7.90
N PHE A 187 5.13 27.09 6.96
CA PHE A 187 4.79 26.96 5.53
C PHE A 187 4.56 25.47 5.16
N TYR A 188 3.45 24.91 5.61
CA TYR A 188 2.84 23.67 5.15
C TYR A 188 1.35 23.93 5.12
N TYR A 189 0.65 23.40 4.12
CA TYR A 189 -0.71 23.83 3.83
C TYR A 189 -1.50 22.73 3.13
N SER A 190 -2.82 22.89 3.15
CA SER A 190 -3.74 22.03 2.42
C SER A 190 -4.67 22.87 1.57
N PHE A 191 -5.09 22.35 0.43
CA PHE A 191 -6.19 22.91 -0.36
C PHE A 191 -7.05 21.79 -0.94
N GLY A 192 -8.37 21.99 -0.90
CA GLY A 192 -9.33 21.11 -1.56
C GLY A 192 -9.55 21.58 -2.99
N TYR A 193 -9.63 20.66 -3.93
CA TYR A 193 -10.15 20.92 -5.27
C TYR A 193 -11.03 19.76 -5.70
N ARG A 194 -12.31 20.07 -5.96
CA ARG A 194 -13.32 19.08 -6.35
C ARG A 194 -13.46 17.97 -5.30
N ASN A 195 -13.38 16.70 -5.72
CA ASN A 195 -13.43 15.53 -4.85
C ASN A 195 -12.11 15.22 -4.11
N SER A 196 -11.05 16.04 -4.28
CA SER A 196 -9.68 15.71 -3.87
C SER A 196 -9.07 16.73 -2.88
N LEU A 197 -8.23 16.24 -1.97
CA LEU A 197 -7.41 17.04 -1.06
C LEU A 197 -5.93 16.98 -1.44
N PHE A 198 -5.27 18.13 -1.42
CA PHE A 198 -3.84 18.29 -1.69
C PHE A 198 -3.18 18.81 -0.42
N ILE A 199 -2.16 18.10 0.08
CA ILE A 199 -1.44 18.43 1.31
C ILE A 199 0.03 18.65 0.98
N VAL A 200 0.56 19.83 1.28
CA VAL A 200 1.95 20.23 1.02
C VAL A 200 2.71 20.31 2.34
N LEU A 201 3.74 19.47 2.47
CA LEU A 201 4.66 19.40 3.60
C LEU A 201 5.95 20.16 3.29
N ARG A 202 6.43 20.95 4.25
CA ARG A 202 7.79 21.51 4.23
C ARG A 202 8.73 20.56 4.96
N GLN A 203 9.15 19.54 4.21
CA GLN A 203 10.12 18.52 4.59
C GLN A 203 11.36 18.67 3.69
N ASN A 204 12.20 19.64 4.04
CA ASN A 204 13.23 20.18 3.13
C ASN A 204 14.64 19.65 3.40
N ASN A 205 14.85 18.93 4.50
CA ASN A 205 16.17 18.72 5.08
C ASN A 205 16.28 17.33 5.69
N ASP A 206 17.50 16.87 5.94
CA ASP A 206 17.82 15.64 6.68
C ASP A 206 17.47 15.76 8.18
N TYR A 207 16.21 16.06 8.49
CA TYR A 207 15.76 16.33 9.85
C TYR A 207 15.81 15.07 10.72
N PHE A 208 16.85 15.03 11.55
CA PHE A 208 16.90 14.18 12.72
C PHE A 208 15.76 14.53 13.68
N GLY A 209 14.90 13.56 13.97
CA GLY A 209 14.26 13.49 15.27
C GLY A 209 12.95 14.24 15.47
N MET A 210 11.90 13.87 14.73
CA MET A 210 10.52 13.99 15.23
C MET A 210 10.38 13.45 16.67
N LEU A 211 11.12 12.38 16.99
CA LEU A 211 11.14 11.79 18.32
C LEU A 211 12.00 12.56 19.34
N SER A 212 12.88 13.49 18.91
CA SER A 212 13.94 14.05 19.77
C SER A 212 13.48 15.07 20.80
N CYS A 213 12.28 15.66 20.68
CA CYS A 213 11.70 16.47 21.75
C CYS A 213 11.01 15.62 22.84
N ASN A 214 10.59 14.39 22.54
CA ASN A 214 9.92 13.52 23.50
C ASN A 214 10.94 12.96 24.51
N GLY A 215 10.87 13.47 25.74
CA GLY A 215 11.82 13.13 26.81
C GLY A 215 13.09 13.99 26.82
N HIS A 216 13.08 15.19 26.23
CA HIS A 216 14.20 16.12 26.34
C HIS A 216 14.56 16.39 27.82
N PRO A 217 15.83 16.25 28.25
CA PRO A 217 16.22 16.46 29.64
C PRO A 217 15.73 17.80 30.18
N GLY A 218 15.03 17.78 31.32
CA GLY A 218 14.43 18.94 31.97
C GLY A 218 12.95 19.17 31.67
N TYR A 219 12.37 18.52 30.65
CA TYR A 219 10.97 18.70 30.24
C TYR A 219 10.21 17.37 30.31
N PRO A 220 8.95 17.36 30.80
CA PRO A 220 8.14 16.14 30.87
C PRO A 220 7.63 15.66 29.50
N ASP A 221 7.48 16.56 28.54
CA ASP A 221 6.87 16.30 27.22
C ASP A 221 7.36 17.32 26.16
N CYS A 222 7.10 17.04 24.89
CA CYS A 222 7.45 17.94 23.80
C CYS A 222 6.72 19.29 23.91
N GLY A 223 5.45 19.31 24.35
CA GLY A 223 4.65 20.54 24.44
C GLY A 223 5.24 21.58 25.41
N SER A 224 5.72 21.13 26.57
CA SER A 224 6.38 21.98 27.58
C SER A 224 7.77 22.45 27.14
N TYR A 225 8.54 21.61 26.43
CA TYR A 225 9.79 22.02 25.78
C TYR A 225 9.57 23.11 24.71
N CYS A 226 8.55 22.91 23.88
CA CYS A 226 8.17 23.84 22.81
C CYS A 226 7.42 25.10 23.27
N SER A 227 7.04 25.16 24.55
CA SER A 227 6.41 26.32 25.19
C SER A 227 7.37 27.13 26.08
N ASP A 228 8.65 26.73 26.19
CA ASP A 228 9.62 27.47 27.01
C ASP A 228 10.13 28.72 26.27
N GLU A 229 9.70 29.89 26.73
CA GLU A 229 10.12 31.22 26.23
C GLU A 229 11.61 31.51 26.45
N SER A 230 12.28 30.86 27.39
CA SER A 230 13.73 31.04 27.59
C SER A 230 14.58 30.35 26.53
N LEU A 231 13.99 29.39 25.81
CA LEU A 231 14.58 28.68 24.67
C LEU A 231 14.02 29.16 23.32
N ARG A 232 13.32 30.30 23.30
CA ARG A 232 12.70 30.84 22.09
C ARG A 232 13.73 31.02 20.95
N ASP A 233 14.93 31.47 21.29
CA ASP A 233 16.06 31.75 20.37
C ASP A 233 16.93 30.51 20.06
N ASP A 234 16.55 29.30 20.53
CA ASP A 234 17.33 28.09 20.31
C ASP A 234 16.94 27.40 18.98
N PRO A 235 17.84 27.36 17.97
CA PRO A 235 17.51 26.85 16.65
C PRO A 235 17.35 25.33 16.61
N GLN A 236 17.96 24.59 17.55
CA GLN A 236 17.86 23.14 17.64
C GLN A 236 16.50 22.74 18.23
N ARG A 237 16.11 23.41 19.33
CA ARG A 237 14.78 23.28 19.95
C ARG A 237 13.68 23.55 18.95
N ASN A 238 13.77 24.66 18.21
CA ASN A 238 12.75 25.04 17.25
C ASN A 238 12.66 24.09 16.05
N GLY A 239 13.77 23.50 15.61
CA GLY A 239 13.76 22.43 14.60
C GLY A 239 12.97 21.19 15.04
N TYR A 240 13.17 20.70 16.27
CA TYR A 240 12.41 19.55 16.79
C TYR A 240 10.93 19.88 17.00
N CYS A 241 10.63 21.05 17.56
CA CYS A 241 9.27 21.50 17.80
C CYS A 241 8.46 21.67 16.50
N TYR A 242 9.10 22.19 15.46
CA TYR A 242 8.51 22.32 14.14
C TYR A 242 8.10 20.97 13.55
N ALA A 243 8.98 19.96 13.62
CA ALA A 243 8.71 18.63 13.05
C ALA A 243 7.51 17.95 13.72
N VAL A 244 7.36 18.08 15.04
CA VAL A 244 6.18 17.54 15.76
C VAL A 244 4.91 18.33 15.47
N GLN A 245 4.99 19.66 15.37
CA GLN A 245 3.85 20.50 15.01
C GLN A 245 3.32 20.17 13.60
N GLN A 246 4.22 20.00 12.60
CA GLN A 246 3.83 19.56 11.26
C GLN A 246 3.21 18.16 11.28
N PHE A 247 3.75 17.22 12.07
CA PHE A 247 3.25 15.85 12.14
C PHE A 247 1.86 15.76 12.81
N ASP A 248 1.65 16.48 13.90
CA ASP A 248 0.35 16.54 14.58
C ASP A 248 -0.70 17.28 13.73
N TRP A 249 -0.29 18.34 12.99
CA TRP A 249 -1.13 18.98 11.98
C TRP A 249 -1.51 18.01 10.86
N LEU A 250 -0.53 17.31 10.26
CA LEU A 250 -0.77 16.34 9.19
C LEU A 250 -1.75 15.25 9.63
N ARG A 251 -1.61 14.71 10.85
CA ARG A 251 -2.57 13.75 11.42
C ARG A 251 -3.97 14.37 11.52
N ALA A 252 -4.09 15.59 12.04
CA ALA A 252 -5.39 16.26 12.18
C ALA A 252 -6.03 16.56 10.82
N GLU A 253 -5.22 16.90 9.82
CA GLU A 253 -5.67 17.19 8.44
C GLU A 253 -6.18 15.92 7.75
N LEU A 254 -5.39 14.84 7.77
CA LEU A 254 -5.76 13.54 7.25
C LEU A 254 -7.02 12.98 7.94
N GLN A 255 -7.14 13.16 9.27
CA GLN A 255 -8.32 12.73 10.02
C GLN A 255 -9.58 13.53 9.64
N GLN A 256 -9.45 14.84 9.37
CA GLN A 256 -10.57 15.67 8.92
C GLN A 256 -10.97 15.39 7.46
N ALA A 257 -10.04 14.92 6.63
CA ALA A 257 -10.30 14.56 5.24
C ALA A 257 -11.17 13.30 5.08
N GLN A 258 -11.15 12.39 6.05
CA GLN A 258 -11.85 11.10 5.99
C GLN A 258 -13.36 11.27 5.75
N GLY A 259 -13.86 10.68 4.66
CA GLY A 259 -15.27 10.75 4.27
C GLY A 259 -15.72 12.12 3.72
N VAL A 260 -14.80 13.08 3.57
CA VAL A 260 -15.03 14.38 2.93
C VAL A 260 -14.49 14.39 1.50
N TYR A 261 -13.25 13.90 1.31
CA TYR A 261 -12.58 13.78 0.03
C TYR A 261 -12.43 12.30 -0.37
N GLU A 262 -12.49 12.02 -1.67
CA GLU A 262 -12.28 10.68 -2.25
C GLU A 262 -10.78 10.38 -2.38
N HIS A 263 -10.01 11.36 -2.89
CA HIS A 263 -8.57 11.22 -3.13
C HIS A 263 -7.78 12.18 -2.25
N ILE A 264 -6.66 11.69 -1.70
CA ILE A 264 -5.69 12.50 -0.95
C ILE A 264 -4.32 12.35 -1.61
N PHE A 265 -3.72 13.49 -1.94
CA PHE A 265 -2.39 13.62 -2.54
C PHE A 265 -1.49 14.40 -1.58
N VAL A 266 -0.29 13.89 -1.32
CA VAL A 266 0.68 14.52 -0.42
C VAL A 266 1.96 14.87 -1.17
N PHE A 267 2.51 16.06 -0.91
CA PHE A 267 3.71 16.58 -1.58
C PHE A 267 4.72 16.99 -0.52
N ALA A 268 5.99 16.71 -0.78
CA ALA A 268 7.13 17.13 0.04
C ALA A 268 8.34 17.37 -0.87
N HIS A 269 9.44 17.86 -0.30
CA HIS A 269 10.69 17.98 -1.06
C HIS A 269 11.54 16.72 -0.91
N ALA A 270 11.94 16.36 0.30
CA ALA A 270 12.75 15.18 0.58
C ALA A 270 11.95 13.86 0.47
N PRO A 271 12.59 12.74 0.06
CA PRO A 271 11.96 11.44 -0.07
C PRO A 271 11.52 10.84 1.29
N LEU A 272 10.46 10.03 1.25
CA LEU A 272 10.08 9.13 2.35
C LEU A 272 10.49 7.67 2.08
N LEU A 273 10.66 7.30 0.81
CA LEU A 273 11.09 5.99 0.34
C LEU A 273 11.73 6.17 -1.05
N ASN A 274 12.94 5.66 -1.26
CA ASN A 274 13.64 5.70 -2.54
C ASN A 274 14.76 4.63 -2.61
N SER A 275 15.20 4.27 -3.82
CA SER A 275 16.38 3.42 -4.08
C SER A 275 17.57 4.23 -4.64
N GLY A 276 17.49 5.56 -4.54
CA GLY A 276 18.48 6.51 -5.02
C GLY A 276 19.81 6.46 -4.28
N THR A 277 20.91 6.75 -5.00
CA THR A 277 22.27 6.85 -4.43
C THR A 277 22.65 8.25 -3.96
N GLY A 278 21.79 9.24 -4.14
CA GLY A 278 21.99 10.61 -3.67
C GLY A 278 21.57 10.74 -2.22
N HIS A 279 20.46 11.44 -2.01
CA HIS A 279 19.81 11.61 -0.71
C HIS A 279 18.91 10.41 -0.37
N GLY A 280 18.72 10.10 0.91
CA GLY A 280 17.88 8.98 1.38
C GLY A 280 16.92 9.42 2.48
N PRO A 281 15.91 8.60 2.84
CA PRO A 281 14.89 8.98 3.80
C PRO A 281 15.46 9.13 5.22
N THR A 282 14.95 10.14 5.94
CA THR A 282 15.35 10.42 7.32
C THR A 282 14.78 9.38 8.30
N SER A 283 15.31 9.31 9.52
CA SER A 283 14.76 8.43 10.57
C SER A 283 13.32 8.79 10.99
N GLY A 284 12.82 9.98 10.66
CA GLY A 284 11.43 10.37 10.87
C GLY A 284 10.49 9.88 9.76
N ALA A 285 11.01 9.54 8.58
CA ALA A 285 10.21 9.21 7.40
C ALA A 285 9.21 8.07 7.65
N VAL A 286 9.62 7.03 8.38
CA VAL A 286 8.77 5.87 8.73
C VAL A 286 7.49 6.27 9.48
N HIS A 287 7.51 7.35 10.28
CA HIS A 287 6.33 7.82 11.00
C HIS A 287 5.36 8.58 10.10
N ILE A 288 5.90 9.40 9.18
CA ILE A 288 5.08 10.10 8.18
C ILE A 288 4.46 9.06 7.25
N ARG A 289 5.26 8.10 6.73
CA ARG A 289 4.77 6.96 5.95
C ARG A 289 3.63 6.23 6.64
N GLY A 290 3.80 5.85 7.91
CA GLY A 290 2.76 5.20 8.69
C GLY A 290 1.45 5.99 8.77
N LEU A 291 1.48 7.33 8.87
CA LEU A 291 0.26 8.14 8.76
C LEU A 291 -0.33 8.14 7.34
N LEU A 292 0.50 8.25 6.30
CA LEU A 292 -0.02 8.24 4.92
C LEU A 292 -0.71 6.90 4.60
N GLU A 293 -0.12 5.80 5.07
CA GLU A 293 -0.62 4.44 4.97
C GLU A 293 -1.90 4.24 5.83
N GLU A 294 -1.92 4.69 7.09
CA GLU A 294 -3.09 4.63 8.01
C GLU A 294 -4.33 5.33 7.45
N TYR A 295 -4.16 6.50 6.82
CA TYR A 295 -5.27 7.32 6.30
C TYR A 295 -5.54 7.10 4.79
N GLY A 296 -4.91 6.09 4.17
CA GLY A 296 -5.24 5.63 2.81
C GLY A 296 -4.84 6.55 1.67
N VAL A 297 -3.81 7.38 1.86
CA VAL A 297 -3.24 8.29 0.85
C VAL A 297 -2.81 7.52 -0.39
N LYS A 298 -3.15 8.00 -1.59
CA LYS A 298 -2.87 7.26 -2.84
C LYS A 298 -1.48 7.54 -3.39
N PHE A 299 -1.07 8.81 -3.40
CA PHE A 299 0.21 9.22 -3.93
C PHE A 299 0.92 10.21 -3.01
N PHE A 300 2.21 9.97 -2.85
CA PHE A 300 3.16 10.91 -2.27
C PHE A 300 4.16 11.33 -3.35
N PHE A 301 4.37 12.64 -3.51
CA PHE A 301 5.28 13.20 -4.51
C PHE A 301 6.45 13.92 -3.83
N ASN A 302 7.67 13.70 -4.35
CA ASN A 302 8.86 14.39 -3.88
C ASN A 302 9.82 14.82 -5.00
N GLY A 303 10.71 15.73 -4.64
CA GLY A 303 11.86 16.15 -5.43
C GLY A 303 13.14 15.62 -4.79
N HIS A 304 14.12 16.52 -4.60
CA HIS A 304 15.36 16.40 -3.82
C HIS A 304 16.40 15.42 -4.38
N ASN A 305 15.97 14.22 -4.73
CA ASN A 305 16.76 13.35 -5.59
C ASN A 305 16.59 13.78 -7.03
N HIS A 306 17.71 13.98 -7.72
CA HIS A 306 17.69 14.30 -9.13
C HIS A 306 17.37 13.07 -9.98
N ALA A 307 16.18 12.50 -9.86
CA ALA A 307 15.83 11.28 -10.57
C ALA A 307 14.32 11.18 -10.78
N TYR A 308 13.94 10.33 -11.73
CA TYR A 308 12.60 9.77 -11.77
C TYR A 308 12.63 8.37 -11.17
N GLU A 309 11.89 8.17 -10.08
CA GLU A 309 11.62 6.89 -9.45
C GLU A 309 10.15 6.85 -9.03
N ARG A 310 9.49 5.71 -9.26
CA ARG A 310 8.16 5.40 -8.77
C ARG A 310 8.16 4.03 -8.11
N THR A 311 7.56 3.95 -6.93
CA THR A 311 7.35 2.69 -6.24
C THR A 311 6.11 1.95 -6.76
N TYR A 312 5.95 0.68 -6.41
CA TYR A 312 4.62 0.10 -6.32
C TYR A 312 3.83 0.80 -5.19
N PRO A 313 2.51 0.64 -5.11
CA PRO A 313 1.78 0.89 -3.87
C PRO A 313 2.41 0.11 -2.70
N VAL A 314 2.80 0.80 -1.62
CA VAL A 314 3.51 0.22 -0.47
C VAL A 314 2.75 0.49 0.83
N ASN A 315 2.68 -0.53 1.70
CA ASN A 315 2.16 -0.44 3.06
C ASN A 315 3.17 -1.15 3.99
N GLY A 316 3.70 -0.46 5.00
CA GLY A 316 4.73 -1.01 5.87
C GLY A 316 6.04 -1.38 5.14
N GLN A 317 6.29 -2.68 4.95
CA GLN A 317 7.44 -3.22 4.21
C GLN A 317 6.99 -4.14 3.05
N ASP A 318 5.73 -4.03 2.64
CA ASP A 318 5.12 -4.89 1.63
C ASP A 318 4.59 -4.07 0.45
N VAL A 319 4.56 -4.69 -0.72
CA VAL A 319 3.82 -4.18 -1.88
C VAL A 319 2.35 -4.51 -1.70
N ASP A 320 1.54 -3.51 -1.38
CA ASP A 320 0.10 -3.62 -1.12
C ASP A 320 -0.65 -2.66 -2.03
N ARG A 321 -1.56 -3.19 -2.86
CA ARG A 321 -2.45 -2.45 -3.77
C ARG A 321 -3.17 -1.24 -3.15
N ASN A 322 -3.41 -1.26 -1.83
CA ASN A 322 -4.09 -0.19 -1.10
C ASN A 322 -3.14 0.84 -0.48
N GLY A 323 -1.84 0.54 -0.49
CA GLY A 323 -0.77 1.37 0.05
C GLY A 323 -0.44 2.61 -0.79
N VAL A 324 0.50 3.39 -0.29
CA VAL A 324 0.91 4.67 -0.87
C VAL A 324 1.88 4.42 -2.03
N THR A 325 1.65 5.04 -3.18
CA THR A 325 2.65 5.11 -4.25
C THR A 325 3.53 6.33 -4.05
N TYR A 326 4.84 6.13 -3.85
CA TYR A 326 5.81 7.21 -3.74
C TYR A 326 6.41 7.49 -5.12
N VAL A 327 6.45 8.77 -5.51
CA VAL A 327 6.91 9.21 -6.84
C VAL A 327 7.89 10.38 -6.69
N THR A 328 9.16 10.14 -7.03
CA THR A 328 10.20 11.17 -7.14
C THR A 328 10.19 11.76 -8.55
N VAL A 329 10.10 13.08 -8.67
CA VAL A 329 10.04 13.84 -9.94
C VAL A 329 11.02 15.03 -9.93
N GLY A 330 12.22 14.83 -9.35
CA GLY A 330 13.22 15.88 -9.12
C GLY A 330 14.19 16.12 -10.28
N THR A 331 13.78 15.92 -11.53
CA THR A 331 14.70 15.95 -12.68
C THR A 331 14.67 17.26 -13.48
N ALA A 332 13.87 18.26 -13.10
CA ALA A 332 13.60 19.40 -13.97
C ALA A 332 14.87 20.22 -14.31
N GLY A 333 15.88 20.19 -13.44
CA GLY A 333 17.22 20.74 -13.66
C GLY A 333 18.14 19.90 -14.57
N GLY A 334 17.78 18.66 -14.92
CA GLY A 334 18.52 17.81 -15.85
C GLY A 334 19.82 17.21 -15.30
N LEU A 335 20.05 17.27 -13.98
CA LEU A 335 21.07 16.46 -13.31
C LEU A 335 20.51 15.05 -13.05
N SER A 336 21.39 14.09 -12.71
CA SER A 336 20.95 12.76 -12.29
C SER A 336 21.67 12.24 -11.05
N ASP A 337 20.89 11.87 -10.04
CA ASP A 337 21.27 10.87 -9.05
C ASP A 337 21.21 9.48 -9.71
N GLY A 338 21.97 8.52 -9.18
CA GLY A 338 21.79 7.11 -9.54
C GLY A 338 20.53 6.56 -8.86
N VAL A 339 19.79 5.68 -9.54
CA VAL A 339 18.69 4.91 -8.95
C VAL A 339 18.94 3.45 -9.26
N ASN A 340 19.07 2.61 -8.24
CA ASN A 340 19.47 1.20 -8.42
C ASN A 340 18.28 0.24 -8.53
N GLY A 341 17.10 0.67 -8.08
CA GLY A 341 15.97 -0.22 -7.80
C GLY A 341 16.13 -0.92 -6.46
N ASP A 342 15.02 -1.08 -5.76
CA ASP A 342 14.87 -1.91 -4.56
C ASP A 342 13.54 -2.71 -4.68
N TRP A 343 13.18 -3.50 -3.67
CA TRP A 343 11.98 -4.35 -3.68
C TRP A 343 10.67 -3.59 -3.94
N PHE A 344 10.60 -2.31 -3.57
CA PHE A 344 9.45 -1.44 -3.78
C PHE A 344 9.46 -0.72 -5.14
N THR A 345 10.55 -0.74 -5.92
CA THR A 345 10.68 0.10 -7.12
C THR A 345 9.91 -0.52 -8.30
N ALA A 346 8.91 0.21 -8.82
CA ALA A 346 8.11 -0.20 -9.97
C ALA A 346 8.65 0.36 -11.29
N ALA A 347 9.11 1.62 -11.29
CA ALA A 347 9.70 2.25 -12.45
C ALA A 347 10.83 3.21 -12.07
N THR A 348 11.83 3.29 -12.93
CA THR A 348 12.86 4.32 -12.93
C THR A 348 13.08 4.77 -14.37
N TYR A 349 13.54 5.99 -14.58
CA TYR A 349 13.84 6.47 -15.93
C TYR A 349 15.23 7.10 -16.00
N GLN A 350 16.11 6.46 -16.78
CA GLN A 350 17.50 6.86 -17.02
C GLN A 350 17.90 6.56 -18.47
N ASN A 351 17.93 7.58 -19.33
CA ASN A 351 18.09 7.43 -20.79
C ASN A 351 19.41 8.01 -21.34
N TRP A 352 20.54 7.48 -20.87
CA TRP A 352 21.86 7.81 -21.38
C TRP A 352 22.83 6.63 -21.31
N THR A 353 23.91 6.66 -22.08
CA THR A 353 24.95 5.62 -22.01
C THR A 353 26.13 6.06 -21.15
N HIS A 354 26.51 7.34 -21.24
CA HIS A 354 27.59 7.95 -20.45
C HIS A 354 27.27 9.41 -20.10
N TYR A 355 27.81 9.91 -18.99
CA TYR A 355 27.71 11.32 -18.63
C TYR A 355 28.38 12.18 -19.70
N GLY A 356 27.64 13.15 -20.26
CA GLY A 356 28.09 14.00 -21.37
C GLY A 356 27.64 13.57 -22.77
N ASP A 357 26.73 12.59 -22.90
CA ASP A 357 26.03 12.32 -24.15
C ASP A 357 25.28 13.57 -24.67
N SER A 358 25.22 13.77 -26.00
CA SER A 358 24.55 14.95 -26.58
C SER A 358 23.05 14.97 -26.26
N GLY A 359 22.57 16.06 -25.65
CA GLY A 359 21.18 16.17 -25.17
C GLY A 359 20.90 15.42 -23.86
N TYR A 360 21.94 15.03 -23.10
CA TYR A 360 21.82 14.37 -21.80
C TYR A 360 20.83 15.08 -20.85
N HIS A 361 21.00 16.38 -20.64
CA HIS A 361 20.17 17.14 -19.71
C HIS A 361 18.69 17.17 -20.14
N ASP A 362 18.40 17.39 -21.43
CA ASP A 362 17.03 17.39 -21.96
C ASP A 362 16.37 16.01 -21.78
N LYS A 363 17.06 14.93 -22.16
CA LYS A 363 16.57 13.55 -21.98
C LYS A 363 16.36 13.15 -20.52
N MET A 364 16.94 13.87 -19.58
CA MET A 364 16.76 13.63 -18.15
C MET A 364 15.67 14.48 -17.53
N THR A 365 15.47 15.69 -18.03
CA THR A 365 14.38 16.57 -17.60
C THR A 365 13.03 15.89 -17.86
N THR A 366 12.29 15.61 -16.79
CA THR A 366 10.93 15.08 -16.84
C THR A 366 9.93 15.95 -16.06
N TYR A 367 8.66 15.79 -16.40
CA TYR A 367 7.53 16.23 -15.60
C TYR A 367 6.44 15.15 -15.62
N LEU A 368 5.55 15.19 -14.64
CA LEU A 368 4.45 14.25 -14.49
C LEU A 368 3.11 14.97 -14.64
N LYS A 369 2.22 14.46 -15.49
CA LYS A 369 0.81 14.86 -15.54
C LYS A 369 -0.05 13.83 -14.83
N MET A 370 -0.78 14.26 -13.82
CA MET A 370 -1.81 13.47 -13.15
C MET A 370 -3.19 13.86 -13.71
N THR A 371 -4.02 12.87 -14.02
CA THR A 371 -5.43 13.03 -14.44
C THR A 371 -6.30 12.23 -13.50
N VAL A 372 -7.25 12.90 -12.85
CA VAL A 372 -8.10 12.39 -11.79
C VAL A 372 -9.55 12.34 -12.26
N THR A 373 -10.26 11.27 -11.94
CA THR A 373 -11.71 11.10 -12.07
C THR A 373 -12.29 10.72 -10.70
N ASP A 374 -13.58 10.37 -10.64
CA ASP A 374 -14.16 9.86 -9.39
C ASP A 374 -13.65 8.44 -9.06
N ASP A 375 -13.30 7.65 -10.07
CA ASP A 375 -12.99 6.23 -10.00
C ASP A 375 -11.56 5.84 -10.42
N ALA A 376 -10.78 6.78 -10.96
CA ALA A 376 -9.43 6.52 -11.44
C ALA A 376 -8.48 7.73 -11.30
N ILE A 377 -7.20 7.43 -11.20
CA ILE A 377 -6.09 8.37 -11.21
C ILE A 377 -5.06 7.82 -12.21
N GLN A 378 -4.75 8.57 -13.26
CA GLN A 378 -3.76 8.25 -14.29
C GLN A 378 -2.57 9.22 -14.16
N GLY A 379 -1.35 8.70 -14.11
CA GLY A 379 -0.12 9.48 -14.13
C GLY A 379 0.69 9.17 -15.39
N ASP A 380 1.05 10.20 -16.16
CA ASP A 380 1.87 10.09 -17.36
C ASP A 380 3.11 10.98 -17.23
N VAL A 381 4.29 10.39 -17.35
CA VAL A 381 5.60 11.06 -17.21
C VAL A 381 6.15 11.37 -18.59
N TYR A 382 6.51 12.63 -18.82
CA TYR A 382 7.05 13.13 -20.08
C TYR A 382 8.51 13.50 -19.89
N SER A 383 9.32 13.38 -20.95
CA SER A 383 10.70 13.86 -20.96
C SER A 383 10.87 14.95 -22.03
N LEU A 384 11.58 16.02 -21.65
CA LEU A 384 11.69 17.25 -22.44
C LEU A 384 12.18 16.99 -23.87
N GLY A 385 11.45 17.52 -24.85
CA GLY A 385 11.82 17.40 -26.26
C GLY A 385 11.75 15.97 -26.82
N MET A 386 11.11 15.03 -26.10
CA MET A 386 10.70 13.74 -26.63
C MET A 386 9.17 13.70 -26.69
N ASP A 387 8.60 13.46 -27.89
CA ASP A 387 7.15 13.35 -28.12
C ASP A 387 6.55 12.04 -27.54
N GLN A 388 7.07 11.55 -26.41
CA GLN A 388 6.75 10.24 -25.85
C GLN A 388 6.69 10.26 -24.30
N VAL A 389 5.65 9.63 -23.77
CA VAL A 389 5.52 9.26 -22.36
C VAL A 389 6.59 8.21 -22.01
N VAL A 390 7.40 8.48 -20.99
CA VAL A 390 8.52 7.63 -20.54
C VAL A 390 8.15 6.66 -19.42
N ASP A 391 7.09 6.97 -18.67
CA ASP A 391 6.41 6.03 -17.77
C ASP A 391 4.92 6.43 -17.65
N SER A 392 4.06 5.43 -17.44
CA SER A 392 2.60 5.62 -17.34
C SER A 392 2.05 4.65 -16.30
N PHE A 393 1.24 5.15 -15.37
CA PHE A 393 0.71 4.37 -14.26
C PHE A 393 -0.72 4.80 -13.93
N ALA A 394 -1.52 3.88 -13.39
CA ALA A 394 -2.87 4.19 -12.96
C ALA A 394 -3.23 3.49 -11.65
N TRP A 395 -4.04 4.19 -10.86
CA TRP A 395 -4.83 3.63 -9.78
C TRP A 395 -6.31 3.73 -10.17
N THR A 396 -7.13 2.76 -9.77
CA THR A 396 -8.59 2.84 -9.96
C THR A 396 -9.31 2.03 -8.89
N SER A 397 -10.50 2.48 -8.49
CA SER A 397 -11.43 1.72 -7.65
C SER A 397 -12.11 0.58 -8.42
N SER A 398 -12.03 0.56 -9.76
CA SER A 398 -12.51 -0.54 -10.60
C SER A 398 -11.56 -1.74 -10.56
N PHE A 399 -11.93 -2.76 -9.79
CA PHE A 399 -11.17 -4.02 -9.72
C PHE A 399 -10.89 -4.66 -11.09
N GLN A 400 -11.80 -4.47 -12.07
CA GLN A 400 -11.66 -5.03 -13.42
C GLN A 400 -10.55 -4.37 -14.24
N GLU A 401 -10.45 -3.04 -14.22
CA GLU A 401 -9.36 -2.32 -14.90
C GLU A 401 -8.04 -2.42 -14.12
N MET A 402 -8.11 -2.41 -12.78
CA MET A 402 -6.95 -2.59 -11.90
C MET A 402 -6.28 -3.96 -12.13
N ALA A 403 -7.06 -5.06 -12.21
CA ALA A 403 -6.52 -6.39 -12.46
C ALA A 403 -5.92 -6.58 -13.87
N ALA A 404 -6.42 -5.83 -14.86
CA ALA A 404 -5.86 -5.81 -16.20
C ALA A 404 -4.48 -5.11 -16.23
N ARG A 405 -4.39 -3.91 -15.66
CA ARG A 405 -3.16 -3.09 -15.66
C ARG A 405 -2.10 -3.57 -14.66
N TRP A 406 -2.49 -4.18 -13.53
CA TRP A 406 -1.53 -4.74 -12.57
C TRP A 406 -0.68 -5.84 -13.20
N ARG A 407 -1.26 -6.66 -14.09
CA ARG A 407 -0.53 -7.65 -14.90
C ARG A 407 0.50 -7.05 -15.86
N GLU A 408 0.28 -5.83 -16.34
CA GLU A 408 1.21 -5.10 -17.22
C GLU A 408 2.34 -4.43 -16.43
N SER A 409 2.11 -4.11 -15.15
CA SER A 409 3.09 -3.48 -14.25
C SER A 409 4.07 -4.43 -13.55
N LEU A 410 3.89 -5.75 -13.69
CA LEU A 410 4.82 -6.74 -13.13
C LEU A 410 6.13 -6.78 -13.96
N PRO A 411 7.30 -7.02 -13.35
CA PRO A 411 8.56 -7.00 -14.08
C PRO A 411 8.58 -8.04 -15.22
N HIS A 412 8.70 -7.59 -16.47
CA HIS A 412 8.95 -8.47 -17.62
C HIS A 412 10.39 -9.01 -17.61
N GLY A 413 10.65 -9.91 -16.66
CA GLY A 413 11.89 -10.66 -16.48
C GLY A 413 11.70 -12.14 -16.80
N SER A 414 11.77 -12.49 -18.08
CA SER A 414 11.85 -13.87 -18.63
C SER A 414 10.62 -14.79 -18.51
N ALA A 415 9.62 -14.55 -19.39
CA ALA A 415 9.08 -15.59 -20.27
C ALA A 415 8.20 -14.95 -21.38
N GLU A 416 8.72 -14.83 -22.61
CA GLU A 416 7.83 -14.67 -23.76
C GLU A 416 7.10 -16.00 -24.01
N ASP A 417 5.77 -15.96 -23.95
CA ASP A 417 4.92 -17.08 -24.33
C ASP A 417 5.10 -17.40 -25.83
N THR A 418 5.28 -18.69 -26.13
CA THR A 418 5.36 -19.23 -27.49
C THR A 418 4.28 -20.27 -27.80
N ASN A 419 3.30 -20.45 -26.90
CA ASN A 419 2.26 -21.49 -26.96
C ASN A 419 0.86 -20.86 -27.08
N GLY A 420 0.65 -20.10 -28.15
CA GLY A 420 -0.58 -19.32 -28.39
C GLY A 420 -1.88 -20.13 -28.24
N ASN A 421 -2.51 -19.98 -27.08
CA ASN A 421 -3.89 -20.37 -26.77
C ASN A 421 -4.71 -19.10 -26.49
N GLY A 422 -5.95 -19.08 -26.98
CA GLY A 422 -6.70 -17.84 -27.19
C GLY A 422 -7.22 -17.13 -25.94
N VAL A 423 -7.29 -15.81 -26.05
CA VAL A 423 -7.98 -14.87 -25.14
C VAL A 423 -9.48 -15.23 -25.05
N LEU A 424 -10.04 -15.22 -23.83
CA LEU A 424 -11.49 -15.35 -23.61
C LEU A 424 -12.23 -14.13 -24.19
N ASP A 425 -13.34 -14.36 -24.88
CA ASP A 425 -14.08 -13.29 -25.58
C ASP A 425 -14.84 -12.39 -24.58
N VAL A 426 -14.87 -11.09 -24.89
CA VAL A 426 -15.59 -10.04 -24.14
C VAL A 426 -17.08 -10.37 -24.02
N ALA A 427 -17.65 -11.09 -24.98
CA ALA A 427 -19.04 -11.53 -24.94
C ALA A 427 -19.37 -12.47 -23.76
N ASP A 428 -18.47 -13.39 -23.42
CA ASP A 428 -18.68 -14.34 -22.31
C ASP A 428 -18.51 -13.65 -20.94
N LEU A 429 -17.65 -12.62 -20.87
CA LEU A 429 -17.50 -11.80 -19.66
C LEU A 429 -18.73 -10.89 -19.42
N VAL A 430 -19.32 -10.35 -20.49
CA VAL A 430 -20.57 -9.56 -20.42
C VAL A 430 -21.78 -10.42 -20.00
N ALA A 431 -21.77 -11.72 -20.30
CA ALA A 431 -22.80 -12.64 -19.82
C ALA A 431 -22.73 -12.88 -18.29
N LEU A 432 -21.53 -12.86 -17.69
CA LEU A 432 -21.36 -12.91 -16.23
C LEU A 432 -21.84 -11.64 -15.51
N ILE A 433 -21.75 -10.47 -16.16
CA ILE A 433 -21.95 -9.17 -15.51
C ILE A 433 -23.40 -8.67 -15.57
N ASN A 434 -24.22 -9.13 -16.53
CA ASN A 434 -25.59 -8.63 -16.72
C ASN A 434 -26.63 -9.09 -15.68
N GLY A 435 -26.25 -9.86 -14.66
CA GLY A 435 -27.10 -10.08 -13.48
C GLY A 435 -28.36 -10.93 -13.71
N ASP A 436 -28.39 -11.80 -14.73
CA ASP A 436 -29.46 -12.80 -14.92
C ASP A 436 -29.36 -13.98 -13.92
N VAL A 437 -28.46 -13.91 -12.93
CA VAL A 437 -28.44 -14.76 -11.74
C VAL A 437 -29.22 -14.07 -10.62
N VAL A 438 -30.27 -14.73 -10.14
CA VAL A 438 -31.19 -14.23 -9.10
C VAL A 438 -30.47 -14.13 -7.75
N PRO A 439 -30.71 -13.10 -6.90
CA PRO A 439 -29.97 -12.90 -5.66
C PRO A 439 -30.14 -14.01 -4.59
N GLY A 440 -29.02 -14.35 -3.96
CA GLY A 440 -28.81 -15.33 -2.87
C GLY A 440 -27.42 -15.95 -3.07
N ASP A 441 -26.48 -15.98 -2.12
CA ASP A 441 -26.49 -15.64 -0.70
C ASP A 441 -25.24 -14.83 -0.32
N ASP A 442 -25.25 -14.20 0.86
CA ASP A 442 -24.00 -13.74 1.48
C ASP A 442 -23.09 -14.95 1.76
N GLY A 443 -21.77 -14.81 1.54
CA GLY A 443 -20.80 -15.90 1.68
C GLY A 443 -20.76 -16.53 3.09
N PRO A 444 -20.05 -17.66 3.29
CA PRO A 444 -19.97 -18.31 4.60
C PRO A 444 -19.53 -17.32 5.68
N THR A 445 -20.14 -17.39 6.87
CA THR A 445 -19.84 -16.47 7.97
C THR A 445 -19.38 -17.19 9.22
N LEU A 446 -18.75 -16.45 10.13
CA LEU A 446 -18.40 -16.89 11.47
C LEU A 446 -18.43 -15.70 12.43
N ALA A 447 -19.08 -15.86 13.58
CA ALA A 447 -19.03 -14.90 14.69
C ALA A 447 -19.40 -13.43 14.31
N GLY A 448 -20.16 -13.23 13.23
CA GLY A 448 -20.57 -11.92 12.69
C GLY A 448 -19.76 -11.42 11.50
N CYS A 449 -18.72 -12.14 11.09
CA CYS A 449 -17.81 -11.78 10.00
C CYS A 449 -17.93 -12.73 8.79
N PRO A 450 -17.57 -12.30 7.58
CA PRO A 450 -17.35 -13.21 6.45
C PRO A 450 -16.20 -14.19 6.76
N VAL A 451 -16.25 -15.37 6.16
CA VAL A 451 -15.15 -16.35 6.08
C VAL A 451 -14.62 -16.27 4.66
N LEU A 452 -13.88 -15.18 4.39
CA LEU A 452 -13.44 -14.72 3.08
C LEU A 452 -14.60 -14.25 2.17
N PRO A 453 -14.34 -13.36 1.19
CA PRO A 453 -15.31 -12.95 0.17
C PRO A 453 -15.95 -14.11 -0.60
N ALA A 454 -17.16 -13.90 -1.15
CA ALA A 454 -17.85 -14.92 -1.95
C ALA A 454 -17.12 -15.29 -3.25
N ASP A 455 -16.29 -14.39 -3.80
CA ASP A 455 -15.43 -14.62 -4.97
C ASP A 455 -14.03 -15.16 -4.60
N ASN A 456 -13.77 -15.45 -3.32
CA ASN A 456 -12.54 -16.07 -2.88
C ASN A 456 -12.40 -17.49 -3.46
N TRP A 457 -11.17 -17.96 -3.68
CA TRP A 457 -10.91 -19.34 -4.13
C TRP A 457 -11.51 -20.40 -3.21
N TRP A 458 -11.58 -20.17 -1.90
CA TRP A 458 -12.29 -21.05 -0.96
C TRP A 458 -13.79 -21.12 -1.24
N ASN A 459 -14.42 -19.99 -1.55
CA ASN A 459 -15.87 -19.85 -1.70
C ASN A 459 -16.35 -19.97 -3.17
N THR A 460 -15.42 -20.18 -4.10
CA THR A 460 -15.69 -20.35 -5.53
C THR A 460 -16.03 -21.81 -5.87
N PRO A 461 -17.19 -22.11 -6.48
CA PRO A 461 -17.51 -23.44 -7.01
C PRO A 461 -16.56 -23.87 -8.14
N ILE A 462 -16.30 -25.17 -8.21
CA ILE A 462 -15.43 -25.80 -9.22
C ILE A 462 -16.06 -27.06 -9.86
N ASP A 463 -17.35 -27.29 -9.68
CA ASP A 463 -18.09 -28.41 -10.27
C ASP A 463 -18.14 -28.35 -11.81
N GLU A 464 -18.00 -27.16 -12.40
CA GLU A 464 -17.90 -26.95 -13.85
C GLU A 464 -16.46 -26.75 -14.36
N THR A 465 -15.45 -26.62 -13.49
CA THR A 465 -14.05 -26.37 -13.88
C THR A 465 -13.50 -27.52 -14.76
N PRO A 466 -12.69 -27.23 -15.81
CA PRO A 466 -12.06 -28.27 -16.61
C PRO A 466 -11.20 -29.25 -15.80
N LEU A 467 -11.15 -30.51 -16.25
CA LEU A 467 -10.30 -31.53 -15.65
C LEU A 467 -8.80 -31.20 -15.83
N HIS A 468 -8.01 -31.35 -14.77
CA HIS A 468 -6.55 -31.22 -14.85
C HIS A 468 -5.96 -32.33 -15.74
N PRO A 469 -5.06 -32.04 -16.69
CA PRO A 469 -4.47 -33.05 -17.58
C PRO A 469 -3.84 -34.24 -16.84
N ASN A 470 -3.13 -33.96 -15.73
CA ASN A 470 -2.53 -34.98 -14.86
C ASN A 470 -3.49 -35.62 -13.84
N SER A 471 -4.81 -35.36 -13.85
CA SER A 471 -5.75 -35.88 -12.84
C SER A 471 -5.62 -37.40 -12.63
N ALA A 472 -5.63 -38.19 -13.71
CA ALA A 472 -5.47 -39.63 -13.61
C ALA A 472 -4.10 -40.08 -13.03
N ALA A 473 -3.05 -39.26 -13.20
CA ALA A 473 -1.73 -39.53 -12.64
C ALA A 473 -1.68 -39.23 -11.13
N TYR A 474 -2.23 -38.09 -10.68
CA TYR A 474 -2.35 -37.76 -9.25
C TYR A 474 -3.15 -38.82 -8.48
N ILE A 475 -4.30 -39.23 -9.03
CA ILE A 475 -5.16 -40.29 -8.47
C ILE A 475 -4.42 -41.64 -8.39
N ALA A 476 -3.63 -41.98 -9.41
CA ALA A 476 -2.83 -43.20 -9.43
C ALA A 476 -1.64 -43.16 -8.45
N HIS A 477 -0.99 -42.01 -8.29
CA HIS A 477 0.14 -41.81 -7.38
C HIS A 477 -0.27 -41.92 -5.90
N VAL A 478 -1.36 -41.23 -5.52
CA VAL A 478 -1.94 -41.32 -4.16
C VAL A 478 -2.49 -42.72 -3.84
N GLY A 479 -2.89 -43.46 -4.89
CA GLY A 479 -3.48 -44.78 -4.80
C GLY A 479 -5.01 -44.71 -4.91
N PRO A 480 -5.64 -45.30 -5.95
CA PRO A 480 -7.07 -45.13 -6.23
C PRO A 480 -7.99 -45.76 -5.17
N ASP A 481 -7.51 -46.75 -4.42
CA ASP A 481 -8.23 -47.42 -3.33
C ASP A 481 -8.01 -46.78 -1.94
N THR A 482 -7.27 -45.66 -1.86
CA THR A 482 -7.14 -44.87 -0.62
C THR A 482 -8.50 -44.29 -0.23
N TYR A 483 -8.88 -44.37 1.04
CA TYR A 483 -10.18 -43.94 1.56
C TYR A 483 -10.10 -42.56 2.20
N LEU A 484 -11.14 -41.74 2.04
CA LEU A 484 -11.29 -40.45 2.70
C LEU A 484 -11.38 -40.65 4.22
N HIS A 485 -10.55 -39.94 4.98
CA HIS A 485 -10.47 -40.05 6.43
C HIS A 485 -11.00 -38.75 7.06
N PRO A 486 -12.06 -38.77 7.88
CA PRO A 486 -12.45 -37.61 8.68
C PRO A 486 -11.46 -37.44 9.83
N ASP A 487 -10.66 -36.39 9.77
CA ASP A 487 -9.64 -36.05 10.79
C ASP A 487 -10.20 -35.00 11.77
N PHE A 488 -11.44 -35.22 12.19
CA PHE A 488 -12.19 -34.42 13.14
C PHE A 488 -13.30 -35.28 13.76
N GLY A 489 -13.83 -34.86 14.91
CA GLY A 489 -14.89 -35.57 15.62
C GLY A 489 -14.88 -35.27 17.12
N THR A 490 -15.23 -36.27 17.93
CA THR A 490 -15.20 -36.16 19.39
C THR A 490 -13.78 -36.33 19.96
N VAL A 491 -13.49 -37.38 20.73
CA VAL A 491 -12.25 -37.56 21.49
C VAL A 491 -11.64 -38.93 21.22
N TRP A 492 -10.36 -38.95 20.81
CA TRP A 492 -9.57 -40.16 20.66
C TRP A 492 -8.44 -40.21 21.70
N GLN A 493 -8.37 -41.29 22.48
CA GLN A 493 -7.34 -41.52 23.53
C GLN A 493 -7.22 -40.40 24.59
N GLY A 494 -8.25 -39.57 24.76
CA GLY A 494 -8.26 -38.44 25.69
C GLY A 494 -7.86 -37.09 25.07
N ILE A 495 -7.67 -37.05 23.75
CA ILE A 495 -7.35 -35.85 22.96
C ILE A 495 -8.51 -35.56 22.00
N GLY A 496 -8.91 -34.30 21.85
CA GLY A 496 -9.94 -33.90 20.87
C GLY A 496 -9.46 -34.12 19.43
N ILE A 497 -10.34 -34.55 18.53
CA ILE A 497 -9.99 -34.82 17.13
C ILE A 497 -10.38 -33.62 16.27
N GLY A 498 -9.42 -33.04 15.55
CA GLY A 498 -9.61 -31.88 14.66
C GLY A 498 -9.11 -30.56 15.27
N ILE A 499 -9.07 -29.52 14.44
CA ILE A 499 -8.43 -28.24 14.76
C ILE A 499 -9.46 -27.29 15.40
N PRO A 500 -9.31 -26.90 16.67
CA PRO A 500 -10.21 -25.96 17.33
C PRO A 500 -9.91 -24.51 16.93
N TYR A 501 -10.88 -23.63 17.13
CA TYR A 501 -10.69 -22.18 17.02
C TYR A 501 -11.26 -21.45 18.23
N ASN A 502 -10.71 -20.28 18.49
CA ASN A 502 -11.12 -19.35 19.53
C ASN A 502 -11.90 -18.20 18.88
N VAL A 503 -12.89 -17.65 19.58
CA VAL A 503 -13.59 -16.41 19.18
C VAL A 503 -13.40 -15.40 20.28
N VAL A 504 -12.89 -14.21 19.94
CA VAL A 504 -12.54 -13.16 20.91
C VAL A 504 -13.14 -11.82 20.51
N PRO A 505 -13.56 -10.99 21.48
CA PRO A 505 -14.09 -9.65 21.19
C PRO A 505 -12.99 -8.74 20.66
N ASN A 506 -13.37 -7.62 20.04
CA ASN A 506 -12.41 -6.72 19.42
C ASN A 506 -11.45 -6.03 20.43
N ASP A 507 -11.80 -5.98 21.72
CA ASP A 507 -10.99 -5.43 22.82
C ASP A 507 -10.11 -6.46 23.54
N GLN A 508 -10.03 -7.70 23.03
CA GLN A 508 -9.17 -8.75 23.58
C GLN A 508 -7.70 -8.30 23.67
N PRO A 509 -7.07 -8.38 24.86
CA PRO A 509 -5.65 -8.09 25.04
C PRO A 509 -4.75 -8.86 24.07
N GLN A 510 -3.86 -8.13 23.39
CA GLN A 510 -2.89 -8.70 22.47
C GLN A 510 -1.57 -9.04 23.17
N GLN A 511 -0.94 -10.13 22.74
CA GLN A 511 0.30 -10.69 23.28
C GLN A 511 1.32 -10.87 22.15
N PHE A 512 2.60 -10.66 22.44
CA PHE A 512 3.67 -10.96 21.48
C PHE A 512 4.03 -12.44 21.54
N VAL A 513 4.31 -13.02 20.36
CA VAL A 513 4.68 -14.42 20.18
C VAL A 513 6.08 -14.47 19.57
N THR A 514 6.93 -15.36 20.07
CA THR A 514 8.28 -15.58 19.52
C THR A 514 8.23 -16.75 18.53
N PHE A 515 8.44 -16.47 17.25
CA PHE A 515 8.41 -17.47 16.17
C PHE A 515 9.75 -18.19 15.99
N ARG A 516 9.69 -19.43 15.51
CA ARG A 516 10.85 -20.20 15.02
C ARG A 516 11.28 -19.75 13.63
N TRP A 517 10.31 -19.38 12.78
CA TRP A 517 10.50 -18.86 11.42
C TRP A 517 9.89 -17.45 11.30
N PRO A 518 10.44 -16.43 12.01
CA PRO A 518 9.93 -15.07 11.95
C PRO A 518 10.02 -14.44 10.56
N GLU A 519 10.91 -14.93 9.69
CA GLU A 519 11.06 -14.52 8.29
C GLU A 519 9.90 -14.94 7.37
N GLU A 520 9.07 -15.88 7.82
CA GLU A 520 7.85 -16.33 7.14
C GLU A 520 6.63 -16.24 8.09
N SER A 521 6.64 -15.31 9.05
CA SER A 521 5.56 -15.15 10.04
C SER A 521 5.17 -13.70 10.23
N ASP A 522 3.87 -13.46 10.42
CA ASP A 522 3.37 -12.11 10.72
C ASP A 522 3.69 -11.77 12.18
N PRO A 523 4.37 -10.64 12.47
CA PRO A 523 4.95 -10.36 13.79
C PRO A 523 3.92 -10.10 14.89
N GLY A 524 2.64 -9.95 14.54
CA GLY A 524 1.56 -9.69 15.49
C GLY A 524 1.50 -8.24 15.96
N PRO A 525 1.01 -7.97 17.19
CA PRO A 525 0.71 -8.93 18.26
C PRO A 525 -0.63 -9.70 18.08
N TYR A 526 -0.76 -10.84 18.77
CA TYR A 526 -1.85 -11.81 18.62
C TYR A 526 -2.85 -11.71 19.79
N PRO A 527 -4.19 -11.72 19.56
CA PRO A 527 -5.21 -11.55 20.59
C PRO A 527 -5.48 -12.86 21.36
N ILE A 528 -4.45 -13.43 21.98
CA ILE A 528 -4.53 -14.72 22.69
C ILE A 528 -5.40 -14.55 23.96
N PRO A 529 -6.50 -15.32 24.13
CA PRO A 529 -7.33 -15.29 25.34
C PRO A 529 -6.63 -15.97 26.53
N ASP A 530 -7.14 -15.72 27.75
CA ASP A 530 -6.53 -16.24 28.99
C ASP A 530 -6.52 -17.78 29.08
N GLU A 531 -7.53 -18.42 28.49
CA GLU A 531 -7.72 -19.88 28.46
C GLU A 531 -7.91 -20.32 26.99
N PRO A 532 -6.84 -20.30 26.16
CA PRO A 532 -6.97 -20.56 24.74
C PRO A 532 -7.13 -22.06 24.47
N ILE A 533 -8.03 -22.39 23.56
CA ILE A 533 -8.15 -23.75 23.03
C ILE A 533 -7.07 -23.91 21.96
N ILE A 534 -6.21 -24.92 22.15
CA ILE A 534 -5.12 -25.30 21.24
C ILE A 534 -5.42 -26.72 20.76
N GLU A 535 -5.06 -27.01 19.51
CA GLU A 535 -5.12 -28.36 18.97
C GLU A 535 -4.32 -29.36 19.83
N GLY A 536 -4.92 -30.52 20.08
CA GLY A 536 -4.23 -31.64 20.70
C GLY A 536 -3.60 -32.55 19.66
N GLY A 537 -2.33 -32.91 19.83
CA GLY A 537 -1.58 -33.67 18.83
C GLY A 537 -0.11 -33.35 18.92
N SER A 538 0.56 -33.27 17.76
CA SER A 538 1.92 -32.75 17.61
C SER A 538 1.99 -31.29 17.17
N ASP A 539 0.99 -30.84 16.42
CA ASP A 539 1.13 -29.64 15.59
C ASP A 539 0.65 -28.38 16.32
N HIS A 540 -0.18 -28.56 17.36
CA HIS A 540 -0.55 -27.53 18.34
C HIS A 540 -1.02 -26.22 17.71
N HIS A 541 -1.85 -26.32 16.67
CA HIS A 541 -2.46 -25.16 16.03
C HIS A 541 -3.31 -24.35 17.03
N MET A 542 -3.19 -23.02 16.97
CA MET A 542 -4.08 -22.09 17.68
C MET A 542 -4.66 -21.11 16.68
N LEU A 543 -5.96 -21.24 16.41
CA LEU A 543 -6.71 -20.34 15.52
C LEU A 543 -7.55 -19.38 16.40
N ILE A 544 -7.58 -18.10 16.06
CA ILE A 544 -8.28 -17.05 16.81
C ILE A 544 -8.99 -16.11 15.85
N MET A 545 -10.33 -16.13 15.86
CA MET A 545 -11.18 -15.19 15.13
C MET A 545 -11.49 -13.98 16.01
N ARG A 546 -11.01 -12.79 15.63
CA ARG A 546 -11.30 -11.52 16.30
C ARG A 546 -12.56 -10.90 15.71
N GLN A 547 -13.60 -10.82 16.53
CA GLN A 547 -14.90 -10.25 16.15
C GLN A 547 -14.79 -8.76 15.82
N ASP A 548 -15.75 -8.28 15.03
CA ASP A 548 -15.92 -6.90 14.51
C ASP A 548 -14.78 -6.38 13.60
N ALA A 549 -13.52 -6.72 13.89
CA ALA A 549 -12.38 -6.46 13.02
C ALA A 549 -12.25 -7.49 11.88
N CYS A 550 -12.90 -8.65 12.01
CA CYS A 550 -12.87 -9.75 11.04
C CYS A 550 -11.46 -10.22 10.66
N LEU A 551 -10.55 -10.19 11.64
CA LEU A 551 -9.19 -10.70 11.51
C LEU A 551 -9.09 -12.10 12.11
N LEU A 552 -8.55 -13.03 11.33
CA LEU A 552 -8.21 -14.37 11.74
C LEU A 552 -6.71 -14.46 11.99
N TYR A 553 -6.32 -14.91 13.18
CA TYR A 553 -4.93 -15.14 13.57
C TYR A 553 -4.72 -16.64 13.72
N GLU A 554 -3.70 -17.18 13.08
CA GLU A 554 -3.39 -18.62 13.09
C GLU A 554 -1.93 -18.84 13.41
N MET A 555 -1.63 -19.83 14.24
CA MET A 555 -0.27 -20.18 14.64
C MET A 555 -0.09 -21.69 14.68
N PHE A 556 1.11 -22.17 14.33
CA PHE A 556 1.55 -23.57 14.37
C PHE A 556 2.60 -23.79 15.47
N ASP A 557 2.71 -25.01 16.01
CA ASP A 557 3.67 -25.44 17.04
C ASP A 557 3.66 -24.52 18.28
N VAL A 558 2.45 -24.21 18.78
CA VAL A 558 2.26 -23.22 19.85
C VAL A 558 2.55 -23.81 21.23
N ALA A 559 3.38 -23.10 22.00
CA ALA A 559 3.71 -23.45 23.38
C ALA A 559 3.75 -22.20 24.28
N GLN A 560 3.22 -22.35 25.50
CA GLN A 560 3.36 -21.36 26.57
C GLN A 560 4.56 -21.70 27.47
N ASN A 561 5.42 -20.72 27.70
CA ASN A 561 6.58 -20.84 28.57
C ASN A 561 6.20 -20.72 30.06
N GLN A 562 7.09 -21.17 30.95
CA GLN A 562 6.88 -21.12 32.40
C GLN A 562 6.75 -19.70 32.99
N ASP A 563 7.18 -18.68 32.24
CA ASP A 563 7.04 -17.26 32.59
C ASP A 563 5.77 -16.61 32.03
N GLY A 564 4.93 -17.38 31.31
CA GLY A 564 3.70 -16.93 30.68
C GLY A 564 3.86 -16.39 29.25
N THR A 565 5.08 -16.32 28.70
CA THR A 565 5.32 -15.89 27.32
C THR A 565 4.94 -16.97 26.31
N TRP A 566 4.65 -16.57 25.06
CA TRP A 566 4.25 -17.48 23.99
C TRP A 566 5.35 -17.68 22.95
N THR A 567 5.48 -18.91 22.48
CA THR A 567 6.32 -19.33 21.36
C THR A 567 5.48 -20.11 20.35
N ALA A 568 5.84 -20.01 19.07
CA ALA A 568 5.22 -20.75 17.98
C ALA A 568 6.27 -21.12 16.92
N GLY A 569 5.96 -22.07 16.05
CA GLY A 569 6.72 -22.34 14.83
C GLY A 569 6.62 -21.16 13.86
N SER A 570 5.41 -20.94 13.36
CA SER A 570 5.03 -19.88 12.43
C SER A 570 3.68 -19.26 12.83
N GLY A 571 3.36 -18.10 12.27
CA GLY A 571 2.07 -17.43 12.47
C GLY A 571 1.65 -16.57 11.28
N ALA A 572 0.34 -16.51 11.03
CA ALA A 572 -0.26 -15.72 9.96
C ALA A 572 -1.50 -14.96 10.45
N ILE A 573 -1.77 -13.81 9.83
CA ILE A 573 -2.91 -12.94 10.10
C ILE A 573 -3.63 -12.68 8.78
N TRP A 574 -4.94 -12.93 8.76
CA TRP A 574 -5.77 -12.85 7.57
C TRP A 574 -6.91 -11.85 7.80
N ASP A 575 -7.08 -10.93 6.86
CA ASP A 575 -8.33 -10.15 6.78
C ASP A 575 -9.40 -11.01 6.08
N MET A 576 -10.37 -11.46 6.87
CA MET A 576 -11.44 -12.35 6.39
C MET A 576 -12.46 -11.63 5.49
N SER A 577 -12.32 -10.33 5.28
CA SER A 577 -13.06 -9.55 4.28
C SER A 577 -12.32 -9.41 2.94
N GLN A 578 -11.11 -9.98 2.79
CA GLN A 578 -10.26 -9.79 1.61
C GLN A 578 -9.78 -11.09 0.96
N ASN A 579 -9.52 -11.03 -0.35
CA ASN A 579 -8.87 -12.10 -1.12
C ASN A 579 -7.34 -11.98 -1.04
N GLN A 580 -6.81 -12.04 0.18
CA GLN A 580 -5.37 -12.01 0.44
C GLN A 580 -4.70 -13.37 0.11
N VAL A 581 -3.44 -13.31 -0.30
CA VAL A 581 -2.52 -14.45 -0.39
C VAL A 581 -1.24 -14.08 0.35
N ARG A 582 -0.52 -15.06 0.89
CA ARG A 582 0.81 -14.85 1.47
C ARG A 582 1.80 -14.44 0.36
N PRO A 583 2.96 -13.87 0.71
CA PRO A 583 4.06 -13.73 -0.25
C PRO A 583 4.46 -15.10 -0.83
N GLN A 584 4.85 -15.15 -2.10
CA GLN A 584 5.31 -16.40 -2.71
C GLN A 584 6.56 -16.92 -2.00
N GLY A 585 6.55 -18.21 -1.68
CA GLY A 585 7.57 -18.86 -0.86
C GLY A 585 7.36 -18.77 0.65
N TRP A 586 6.36 -18.04 1.15
CA TRP A 586 6.06 -18.00 2.59
C TRP A 586 5.03 -19.06 2.99
N THR A 587 5.35 -19.81 4.03
CA THR A 587 4.39 -20.66 4.76
C THR A 587 3.38 -19.83 5.58
N SER A 588 2.51 -20.50 6.32
CA SER A 588 1.60 -19.89 7.30
C SER A 588 1.52 -20.78 8.55
N ALA A 589 0.38 -20.84 9.23
CA ALA A 589 0.09 -21.98 10.13
C ALA A 589 -0.13 -23.28 9.33
N ASP A 590 -0.63 -23.17 8.10
CA ASP A 590 -0.77 -24.24 7.11
C ASP A 590 0.48 -24.34 6.22
N ALA A 591 0.94 -25.55 5.91
CA ALA A 591 2.15 -25.77 5.12
C ALA A 591 2.05 -25.33 3.64
N ALA A 592 0.86 -25.15 3.07
CA ALA A 592 0.68 -24.58 1.73
C ALA A 592 0.73 -23.04 1.71
N GLY A 593 0.80 -22.40 2.88
CA GLY A 593 0.66 -20.94 2.99
C GLY A 593 -0.79 -20.47 2.84
N LEU A 594 -1.77 -21.31 3.24
CA LEU A 594 -3.20 -21.03 3.16
C LEU A 594 -3.81 -20.77 4.56
N PRO A 595 -4.95 -20.08 4.68
CA PRO A 595 -5.66 -20.02 5.95
C PRO A 595 -6.26 -21.39 6.31
N ILE A 596 -6.12 -21.84 7.55
CA ILE A 596 -6.63 -23.15 8.01
C ILE A 596 -8.15 -23.10 8.20
N LEU A 597 -8.65 -22.12 8.96
CA LEU A 597 -10.06 -22.05 9.39
C LEU A 597 -11.08 -22.11 8.24
N PRO A 598 -10.88 -21.42 7.07
CA PRO A 598 -11.76 -21.54 5.91
C PRO A 598 -11.80 -22.93 5.28
N GLY A 599 -10.86 -23.82 5.59
CA GLY A 599 -10.80 -25.18 5.07
C GLY A 599 -11.38 -26.25 6.01
N LEU A 600 -11.88 -25.90 7.18
CA LEU A 600 -12.35 -26.86 8.18
C LEU A 600 -13.84 -27.17 8.02
N VAL A 601 -14.22 -28.45 8.11
CA VAL A 601 -15.64 -28.84 8.33
C VAL A 601 -16.08 -28.40 9.72
N ARG A 602 -17.19 -27.66 9.83
CA ARG A 602 -17.74 -27.18 11.11
C ARG A 602 -19.11 -27.80 11.43
N TYR A 603 -19.41 -27.95 12.72
CA TYR A 603 -20.62 -28.63 13.19
C TYR A 603 -21.89 -27.84 12.85
N ASP A 604 -21.84 -26.52 13.01
CA ASP A 604 -22.94 -25.60 12.72
C ASP A 604 -23.32 -25.61 11.23
N GLU A 605 -22.34 -25.63 10.32
CA GLU A 605 -22.62 -25.75 8.88
C GLU A 605 -23.30 -27.07 8.52
N VAL A 606 -22.82 -28.18 9.08
CA VAL A 606 -23.36 -29.51 8.78
C VAL A 606 -24.72 -29.77 9.42
N HIS A 607 -24.93 -29.35 10.67
CA HIS A 607 -26.12 -29.73 11.45
C HIS A 607 -27.11 -28.59 11.71
N GLU A 608 -26.69 -27.32 11.66
CA GLU A 608 -27.53 -26.16 11.94
C GLU A 608 -27.93 -25.41 10.66
N LEU A 609 -27.02 -25.28 9.69
CA LEU A 609 -27.31 -24.70 8.36
C LEU A 609 -27.72 -25.77 7.31
N GLY A 610 -27.09 -26.94 7.31
CA GLY A 610 -27.34 -28.03 6.35
C GLY A 610 -26.58 -27.88 5.02
N GLU A 611 -25.64 -26.94 4.96
CA GLU A 611 -24.78 -26.63 3.81
C GLU A 611 -23.42 -26.09 4.26
N ILE A 612 -22.39 -26.39 3.47
CA ILE A 612 -21.05 -25.82 3.56
C ILE A 612 -20.81 -25.10 2.23
N ASN A 613 -20.58 -23.79 2.27
CA ASN A 613 -20.48 -22.92 1.09
C ASN A 613 -19.03 -22.58 0.70
N HIS A 614 -18.09 -23.45 1.08
CA HIS A 614 -16.66 -23.32 0.81
C HIS A 614 -15.98 -24.67 0.55
N ALA A 615 -14.76 -24.63 0.03
CA ALA A 615 -13.88 -25.77 -0.13
C ALA A 615 -13.28 -26.20 1.20
N LEU A 616 -12.78 -27.45 1.27
CA LEU A 616 -12.24 -28.03 2.49
C LEU A 616 -10.75 -28.38 2.32
N ARG A 617 -9.96 -28.46 3.39
CA ARG A 617 -8.52 -28.80 3.32
C ARG A 617 -8.29 -30.31 3.44
N VAL A 618 -7.32 -30.82 2.68
CA VAL A 618 -6.89 -32.23 2.68
C VAL A 618 -5.37 -32.34 2.67
N THR A 619 -4.86 -33.44 3.25
CA THR A 619 -3.41 -33.72 3.28
C THR A 619 -3.04 -34.96 2.46
N PHE A 620 -1.79 -35.00 1.96
CA PHE A 620 -1.21 -36.18 1.29
C PHE A 620 0.23 -36.42 1.73
N SER A 621 0.65 -37.68 1.72
CA SER A 621 1.97 -38.10 2.26
C SER A 621 3.13 -37.93 1.29
N GLN A 622 2.84 -37.69 0.02
CA GLN A 622 3.81 -37.47 -1.05
C GLN A 622 3.35 -36.28 -1.88
N ILE A 623 3.83 -35.09 -1.51
CA ILE A 623 3.61 -33.82 -2.19
C ILE A 623 4.84 -33.49 -3.04
N GLN A 624 4.66 -33.02 -4.28
CA GLN A 624 5.77 -32.51 -5.09
C GLN A 624 6.23 -31.12 -4.60
N ARG A 625 7.50 -30.80 -4.89
CA ARG A 625 8.12 -29.50 -4.62
C ARG A 625 7.61 -28.40 -5.56
N GLY A 626 6.37 -28.01 -5.31
CA GLY A 626 5.67 -26.96 -6.00
C GLY A 626 4.23 -26.81 -5.52
N TYR A 627 3.60 -25.73 -5.93
CA TYR A 627 2.27 -25.31 -5.51
C TYR A 627 1.47 -24.71 -6.67
N ILE A 628 0.15 -24.64 -6.51
CA ILE A 628 -0.78 -23.95 -7.41
C ILE A 628 -1.47 -22.86 -6.58
N LEU A 629 -1.51 -21.62 -7.08
CA LEU A 629 -2.17 -20.51 -6.38
C LEU A 629 -3.64 -20.85 -6.05
N PRO A 630 -4.17 -20.42 -4.89
CA PRO A 630 -3.60 -19.46 -3.94
C PRO A 630 -2.59 -20.02 -2.94
N ALA A 631 -2.19 -21.31 -3.00
CA ALA A 631 -1.06 -21.78 -2.19
C ALA A 631 0.23 -21.08 -2.63
N THR A 632 1.12 -20.82 -1.68
CA THR A 632 2.34 -20.01 -1.86
C THR A 632 3.61 -20.74 -1.44
N HIS A 633 3.48 -21.87 -0.73
CA HIS A 633 4.57 -22.65 -0.18
C HIS A 633 4.35 -24.15 -0.43
N SER A 634 5.40 -24.95 -0.31
CA SER A 634 5.32 -26.42 -0.38
C SER A 634 6.42 -27.06 0.48
N ASP A 635 6.05 -27.87 1.46
CA ASP A 635 7.01 -28.69 2.21
C ASP A 635 7.31 -30.05 1.50
N GLY A 636 7.00 -30.15 0.21
CA GLY A 636 6.87 -31.39 -0.54
C GLY A 636 8.07 -32.35 -0.50
N GLN A 637 7.83 -33.56 0.00
CA GLN A 637 8.85 -34.60 0.18
C GLN A 637 9.08 -35.50 -1.06
N ALA A 638 8.23 -35.43 -2.10
CA ALA A 638 8.35 -36.25 -3.31
C ALA A 638 9.35 -35.69 -4.36
N GLY A 639 9.97 -34.54 -4.07
CA GLY A 639 10.83 -33.85 -5.04
C GLY A 639 10.03 -33.37 -6.26
N ASN A 640 10.60 -33.50 -7.45
CA ASN A 640 10.00 -32.99 -8.69
C ASN A 640 9.26 -34.10 -9.47
N ASP A 641 8.58 -35.04 -8.80
CA ASP A 641 7.71 -36.03 -9.47
C ASP A 641 6.41 -35.35 -9.92
N PRO A 642 6.17 -35.13 -11.23
CA PRO A 642 4.98 -34.43 -11.72
C PRO A 642 3.68 -35.23 -11.56
N ASN A 643 3.77 -36.47 -11.06
CA ASN A 643 2.63 -37.31 -10.72
C ASN A 643 2.24 -37.21 -9.23
N ALA A 644 3.06 -36.61 -8.37
CA ALA A 644 2.67 -36.31 -7.00
C ALA A 644 1.84 -35.01 -6.97
N PRO A 645 0.76 -34.93 -6.15
CA PRO A 645 -0.01 -33.69 -6.00
C PRO A 645 0.88 -32.51 -5.54
N PRO A 646 0.75 -31.31 -6.14
CA PRO A 646 1.30 -30.09 -5.56
C PRO A 646 0.41 -29.56 -4.44
N MET A 647 0.94 -28.66 -3.60
CA MET A 647 0.11 -27.85 -2.72
C MET A 647 -0.84 -26.97 -3.53
N GLY A 648 -1.99 -26.61 -2.97
CA GLY A 648 -3.05 -25.84 -3.64
C GLY A 648 -3.78 -26.58 -4.77
N LEU A 649 -3.44 -27.84 -5.08
CA LEU A 649 -4.19 -28.63 -6.05
C LEU A 649 -5.66 -28.73 -5.62
N ARG A 650 -6.57 -28.46 -6.56
CA ARG A 650 -8.01 -28.63 -6.36
C ARG A 650 -8.49 -30.00 -6.83
N LEU A 651 -9.11 -30.75 -5.93
CA LEU A 651 -9.80 -32.02 -6.19
C LEU A 651 -11.31 -31.83 -5.95
N ARG A 652 -12.18 -32.36 -6.81
CA ARG A 652 -13.62 -32.46 -6.53
C ARG A 652 -14.09 -33.90 -6.53
N LEU A 653 -15.10 -34.22 -5.73
CA LEU A 653 -15.82 -35.48 -5.79
C LEU A 653 -16.61 -35.51 -7.12
N ARG A 654 -16.47 -36.55 -7.93
CA ARG A 654 -17.13 -36.61 -9.25
C ARG A 654 -18.63 -36.37 -9.15
N ALA A 655 -19.20 -35.68 -10.13
CA ALA A 655 -20.64 -35.42 -10.21
C ALA A 655 -21.48 -36.71 -10.16
N ASP A 656 -20.99 -37.82 -10.74
CA ASP A 656 -21.68 -39.12 -10.83
C ASP A 656 -21.66 -39.98 -9.55
N PHE A 657 -20.87 -39.62 -8.53
CA PHE A 657 -20.83 -40.35 -7.26
C PHE A 657 -22.16 -40.23 -6.52
N ASP A 658 -22.82 -41.37 -6.24
CA ASP A 658 -24.13 -41.38 -5.56
C ASP A 658 -23.99 -41.16 -4.06
N ILE A 659 -24.55 -40.05 -3.57
CA ILE A 659 -24.54 -39.68 -2.14
C ILE A 659 -25.83 -40.10 -1.41
N SER A 660 -26.84 -40.62 -2.11
CA SER A 660 -28.17 -40.87 -1.54
C SER A 660 -28.22 -41.98 -0.47
N GLY A 661 -27.20 -42.85 -0.44
CA GLY A 661 -27.03 -43.90 0.56
C GLY A 661 -26.34 -43.48 1.86
N PHE A 662 -25.92 -42.22 1.98
CA PHE A 662 -25.26 -41.68 3.18
C PHE A 662 -26.26 -40.96 4.09
N ASP A 663 -25.94 -40.84 5.38
CA ASP A 663 -26.72 -40.03 6.32
C ASP A 663 -26.72 -38.55 5.90
N GLU A 664 -27.81 -37.84 6.19
CA GLU A 664 -28.03 -36.44 5.77
C GLU A 664 -26.86 -35.49 6.12
N PRO A 665 -26.28 -35.48 7.34
CA PRO A 665 -25.07 -34.71 7.67
C PRO A 665 -23.86 -35.03 6.78
N ILE A 666 -23.69 -36.30 6.41
CA ILE A 666 -22.60 -36.71 5.52
C ILE A 666 -22.88 -36.27 4.08
N GLN A 667 -24.15 -36.28 3.65
CA GLN A 667 -24.53 -35.70 2.37
C GLN A 667 -24.24 -34.20 2.28
N VAL A 668 -24.29 -33.44 3.40
CA VAL A 668 -23.86 -32.03 3.42
C VAL A 668 -22.40 -31.91 2.97
N ILE A 669 -21.52 -32.65 3.64
CA ILE A 669 -20.07 -32.66 3.36
C ILE A 669 -19.83 -33.12 1.91
N LEU A 670 -20.47 -34.22 1.47
CA LEU A 670 -20.31 -34.73 0.11
C LEU A 670 -20.85 -33.79 -0.98
N ARG A 671 -21.87 -32.95 -0.70
CA ARG A 671 -22.31 -31.88 -1.60
C ARG A 671 -21.23 -30.80 -1.73
N ALA A 672 -20.63 -30.37 -0.62
CA ALA A 672 -19.52 -29.42 -0.65
C ALA A 672 -18.31 -29.97 -1.41
N LEU A 673 -17.96 -31.25 -1.22
CA LEU A 673 -16.88 -31.91 -1.99
C LEU A 673 -17.16 -32.01 -3.49
N LYS A 674 -18.42 -32.06 -3.93
CA LYS A 674 -18.79 -31.97 -5.35
C LYS A 674 -18.65 -30.53 -5.88
N LYS A 675 -19.24 -29.56 -5.16
CA LYS A 675 -19.40 -28.17 -5.58
C LYS A 675 -18.10 -27.35 -5.43
N TYR A 676 -17.50 -27.35 -4.25
CA TYR A 676 -16.29 -26.58 -3.92
C TYR A 676 -15.03 -27.44 -3.85
N GLY A 677 -15.15 -28.71 -3.48
CA GLY A 677 -14.03 -29.65 -3.47
C GLY A 677 -13.02 -29.42 -2.35
N LEU A 678 -11.78 -29.80 -2.62
CA LEU A 678 -10.67 -29.89 -1.67
C LEU A 678 -9.45 -29.12 -2.15
N PHE A 679 -8.83 -28.35 -1.26
CA PHE A 679 -7.45 -27.89 -1.40
C PHE A 679 -6.47 -28.88 -0.77
N VAL A 680 -5.43 -29.25 -1.52
CA VAL A 680 -4.24 -29.90 -0.94
C VAL A 680 -3.44 -28.86 -0.15
N ALA A 681 -3.39 -29.02 1.17
CA ALA A 681 -2.90 -27.98 2.07
C ALA A 681 -1.66 -28.41 2.89
N ASP A 682 -1.45 -29.70 3.09
CA ASP A 682 -0.39 -30.18 3.98
C ASP A 682 0.21 -31.53 3.60
N THR A 683 1.45 -31.78 4.05
CA THR A 683 2.07 -33.10 3.97
C THR A 683 1.65 -33.94 5.18
N GLY A 684 0.66 -34.80 4.98
CA GLY A 684 0.05 -35.60 6.04
C GLY A 684 -0.29 -37.02 5.59
N ALA A 685 -1.25 -37.66 6.24
CA ALA A 685 -1.70 -38.98 5.81
C ALA A 685 -2.67 -38.86 4.62
N ASN A 686 -2.56 -39.74 3.62
CA ASN A 686 -3.31 -39.57 2.36
C ASN A 686 -4.83 -39.45 2.58
N LEU A 687 -5.41 -38.38 2.03
CA LEU A 687 -6.85 -38.13 1.96
C LEU A 687 -7.49 -37.90 3.35
N PHE A 688 -6.75 -37.27 4.27
CA PHE A 688 -7.25 -36.84 5.58
C PHE A 688 -7.89 -35.45 5.45
N LEU A 689 -9.19 -35.39 5.70
CA LEU A 689 -10.06 -34.22 5.63
C LEU A 689 -10.13 -33.56 7.02
N SER A 690 -9.66 -32.33 7.15
CA SER A 690 -9.67 -31.61 8.43
C SER A 690 -11.05 -31.02 8.75
N GLY A 691 -11.31 -30.85 10.05
CA GLY A 691 -12.49 -30.17 10.57
C GLY A 691 -12.31 -29.76 12.02
N VAL A 692 -13.33 -29.13 12.58
CA VAL A 692 -13.32 -28.63 13.96
C VAL A 692 -13.71 -29.74 14.93
N HIS A 693 -12.93 -29.87 16.01
CA HIS A 693 -13.28 -30.70 17.15
C HIS A 693 -14.59 -30.23 17.81
N ASP A 694 -15.57 -31.12 17.92
CA ASP A 694 -16.82 -30.85 18.65
C ASP A 694 -17.35 -32.12 19.33
N MET A 695 -17.76 -32.01 20.59
CA MET A 695 -18.35 -33.10 21.36
C MET A 695 -19.77 -33.50 20.90
N ARG A 696 -20.38 -32.73 19.99
CA ARG A 696 -21.70 -32.98 19.39
C ARG A 696 -21.64 -33.91 18.18
N TRP A 697 -20.46 -34.16 17.59
CA TRP A 697 -20.30 -35.08 16.46
C TRP A 697 -20.69 -36.52 16.81
N ASP A 698 -21.18 -37.26 15.80
CA ASP A 698 -21.31 -38.71 15.85
C ASP A 698 -20.16 -39.34 15.04
N ASP A 699 -19.17 -39.89 15.73
CA ASP A 699 -17.99 -40.50 15.10
C ASP A 699 -18.33 -41.78 14.32
N ASP A 700 -19.44 -42.47 14.60
CA ASP A 700 -19.92 -43.62 13.82
C ASP A 700 -20.50 -43.13 12.48
N GLN A 701 -21.21 -42.00 12.50
CA GLN A 701 -21.72 -41.32 11.30
C GLN A 701 -20.58 -40.73 10.45
N LEU A 702 -19.63 -39.99 11.05
CA LEU A 702 -18.46 -39.45 10.33
C LEU A 702 -17.66 -40.54 9.62
N ARG A 703 -17.56 -41.74 10.23
CA ARG A 703 -16.90 -42.90 9.61
C ARG A 703 -17.53 -43.37 8.29
N GLN A 704 -18.74 -42.94 7.93
CA GLN A 704 -19.30 -43.18 6.60
C GLN A 704 -18.46 -42.55 5.47
N LEU A 705 -17.74 -41.44 5.73
CA LEU A 705 -16.85 -40.80 4.75
C LEU A 705 -15.77 -41.76 4.21
N ARG A 706 -15.38 -42.78 4.99
CA ARG A 706 -14.45 -43.84 4.59
C ARG A 706 -15.00 -44.79 3.51
N GLN A 707 -16.22 -44.56 3.02
CA GLN A 707 -16.74 -45.24 1.81
C GLN A 707 -16.31 -44.54 0.52
N VAL A 708 -15.96 -43.24 0.59
CA VAL A 708 -15.44 -42.48 -0.56
C VAL A 708 -13.97 -42.82 -0.76
N LYS A 709 -13.57 -43.05 -2.01
CA LYS A 709 -12.18 -43.35 -2.38
C LYS A 709 -11.52 -42.21 -3.13
N MET A 710 -10.20 -42.20 -3.18
CA MET A 710 -9.42 -41.33 -4.08
C MET A 710 -9.89 -41.50 -5.53
N SER A 711 -10.21 -42.72 -5.96
CA SER A 711 -10.79 -42.99 -7.28
C SER A 711 -12.16 -42.39 -7.55
N ASP A 712 -12.84 -41.79 -6.57
CA ASP A 712 -14.09 -41.05 -6.74
C ASP A 712 -13.88 -39.53 -6.88
N PHE A 713 -12.66 -39.06 -6.66
CA PHE A 713 -12.26 -37.68 -6.92
C PHE A 713 -11.70 -37.50 -8.33
N GLU A 714 -11.65 -36.26 -8.76
CA GLU A 714 -10.93 -35.83 -9.96
C GLU A 714 -10.26 -34.47 -9.69
N ALA A 715 -9.03 -34.28 -10.17
CA ALA A 715 -8.33 -33.01 -10.06
C ALA A 715 -8.79 -32.05 -11.17
N VAL A 716 -9.07 -30.79 -10.81
CA VAL A 716 -9.48 -29.74 -11.75
C VAL A 716 -8.31 -28.79 -12.05
N TYR A 717 -8.33 -28.16 -13.21
CA TYR A 717 -7.30 -27.23 -13.63
C TYR A 717 -7.59 -25.82 -13.09
N THR A 718 -6.83 -25.40 -12.08
CA THR A 718 -6.91 -24.05 -11.48
C THR A 718 -5.66 -23.19 -11.72
N GLY A 719 -4.62 -23.76 -12.33
CA GLY A 719 -3.37 -23.09 -12.67
C GLY A 719 -2.25 -24.08 -12.94
N ASP A 720 -1.13 -23.58 -13.45
CA ASP A 720 0.10 -24.34 -13.59
C ASP A 720 0.84 -24.47 -12.24
N VAL A 721 1.68 -25.51 -12.11
CA VAL A 721 2.48 -25.75 -10.91
C VAL A 721 3.70 -24.84 -10.88
N ILE A 722 3.78 -23.98 -9.87
CA ILE A 722 4.94 -23.14 -9.57
C ILE A 722 5.96 -23.99 -8.79
N PRO A 723 7.22 -24.13 -9.25
CA PRO A 723 8.26 -24.89 -8.51
C PRO A 723 8.68 -24.21 -7.21
N TYR A 724 9.09 -25.02 -6.22
CA TYR A 724 9.58 -24.57 -4.89
C TYR A 724 10.90 -25.25 -4.48
#